data_AF-A0A2K3QDP1-F1
#
_entry.id   AF-A0A2K3QDP1-F1
#
_cell.length_a   1.000
_cell.length_b   1.000
_cell.length_c   1.000
_cell.angle_alpha   90.00
_cell.angle_beta   90.00
_cell.angle_gamma   90.00
#
_symmetry.space_group_name_H-M   'P 1'
#
loop_
_entity.id
_entity.type
_entity.pdbx_description
1 polymer ?
#
loop_
_entity_poly.entity_id
_entity_poly.type
_entity_poly.pdbx_seq_one_letter_code
_entity_poly.pdbx_strand_id
1 'polypeptide(L)'
;MSVTNSDKVHAGLQQAETEKAPLKIIIVGGGIGGLTAAIALRQQGHEVKVLGTHRVSHVSQVYEQSRFANEVGAAVHLVPNAISVLNHLGVSPELHGANELKSDWLLTHRAHFHEHLKSTATSDEGPGMPVQLFRSSKVQRVDADQGIVYLGDGQQDQADAIVGADGVHSACRYAVSDDHPSPHPSGQNTFRFLLDRKELENDAETSSHINPEGVMDSWYSADQKVIVYPCANNQLLNFVCIHPAALTEGLVDADGTKLKEEMLSIFGHFSPIMMSMLRKAEPSDLKLWPLLDMATLPRYNVGRLALIGDAAHPFLPHLGQGAAMAIEDGAAVGIMLSQGVTSNEVPERLALYNEARYERDCLAQAYTRLTGQDGIKPSEGDTSKLNLNNTFEYFVPHDEVHASTQILRQYLWKQHKSLRWRQPTVFGPMPGPRQIPKECSQGSVPSSVTTATMRLKTSATLLQNLFPNEAYSFSRGASIAEMSFSVQEFRNLAWLGGGGYNRFSLYIHDVRYTKQDGTHTYGYYCPVTFEDSVDSIITGREELGWPKLYSEIDIQRPSKESMEVSISWRGAKWASFWLHGLHEANSEAKNTLTDGHEDPSTMENGLLLHRFMPSSSQISSPEPDAEYDVFIPKPSGGDESEGHASKDDTTSDPAELVSKEAGVQVLTLGWEKLPTINHIVERIAELPHFDIVSASLKTQVGGRGFPDGYRIS
;
A
#
# COMPACT_ATOMS: atom_id res chain seq x y z
N MET A 1 -24.21 -0.42 -12.31
CA MET A 1 -22.78 -0.32 -12.65
C MET A 1 -22.26 1.03 -12.15
N SER A 2 -21.89 1.11 -10.87
CA SER A 2 -21.07 2.20 -10.34
C SER A 2 -19.72 1.58 -10.02
N VAL A 3 -18.66 2.05 -10.66
CA VAL A 3 -17.28 1.71 -10.31
C VAL A 3 -17.09 2.16 -8.85
N THR A 4 -16.90 1.22 -7.93
CA THR A 4 -16.71 1.54 -6.51
C THR A 4 -15.27 1.98 -6.27
N ASN A 5 -15.03 2.78 -5.22
CA ASN A 5 -13.70 3.33 -4.92
C ASN A 5 -12.64 2.25 -4.60
N SER A 6 -13.02 0.99 -4.35
CA SER A 6 -12.08 -0.13 -4.11
C SER A 6 -11.24 -0.47 -5.34
N ASP A 7 -11.81 -0.38 -6.55
CA ASP A 7 -11.09 -0.61 -7.82
C ASP A 7 -9.91 0.37 -8.00
N LYS A 8 -9.95 1.55 -7.35
CA LYS A 8 -8.89 2.56 -7.39
C LYS A 8 -7.81 2.36 -6.33
N VAL A 9 -8.11 1.71 -5.21
CA VAL A 9 -7.12 1.45 -4.15
C VAL A 9 -6.10 0.40 -4.61
N HIS A 10 -6.52 -0.56 -5.45
CA HIS A 10 -5.64 -1.56 -6.06
C HIS A 10 -4.85 -1.04 -7.27
N ALA A 11 -5.39 -0.07 -8.02
CA ALA A 11 -4.73 0.49 -9.19
C ALA A 11 -3.46 1.32 -8.86
N GLY A 12 -3.35 1.86 -7.64
CA GLY A 12 -2.24 2.74 -7.25
C GLY A 12 -0.92 2.05 -6.89
N LEU A 13 -0.86 0.71 -6.88
CA LEU A 13 0.35 -0.07 -6.61
C LEU A 13 0.86 -0.84 -7.85
N GLN A 14 0.26 -0.60 -9.02
CA GLN A 14 0.68 -1.19 -10.28
C GLN A 14 2.04 -0.63 -10.70
N GLN A 15 3.12 -1.32 -10.31
CA GLN A 15 4.41 -1.12 -10.95
C GLN A 15 4.31 -1.60 -12.40
N ALA A 16 4.66 -0.75 -13.37
CA ALA A 16 4.80 -1.13 -14.77
C ALA A 16 5.69 -2.38 -14.94
N GLU A 17 5.08 -3.45 -15.45
CA GLU A 17 5.64 -4.78 -15.68
C GLU A 17 6.56 -4.80 -16.91
N THR A 18 7.78 -5.33 -16.76
CA THR A 18 8.14 -6.44 -17.66
C THR A 18 7.19 -7.58 -17.29
N GLU A 19 6.33 -8.04 -18.19
CA GLU A 19 5.37 -9.15 -17.97
C GLU A 19 6.09 -10.32 -17.27
N LYS A 20 5.99 -10.36 -15.94
CA LYS A 20 6.54 -11.45 -15.15
C LYS A 20 5.50 -12.56 -15.21
N ALA A 21 5.94 -13.77 -15.51
CA ALA A 21 5.05 -14.91 -15.65
C ALA A 21 4.19 -15.09 -14.39
N PRO A 22 2.92 -15.49 -14.54
CA PRO A 22 2.05 -15.77 -13.40
C PRO A 22 2.66 -16.87 -12.53
N LEU A 23 2.52 -16.72 -11.20
CA LEU A 23 2.90 -17.78 -10.26
C LEU A 23 1.97 -18.98 -10.43
N LYS A 24 2.53 -20.18 -10.30
CA LYS A 24 1.75 -21.42 -10.15
C LYS A 24 1.49 -21.66 -8.68
N ILE A 25 0.23 -21.68 -8.28
CA ILE A 25 -0.16 -21.78 -6.87
C ILE A 25 -1.06 -22.98 -6.67
N ILE A 26 -0.71 -23.81 -5.68
CA ILE A 26 -1.54 -24.95 -5.26
C ILE A 26 -2.21 -24.63 -3.93
N ILE A 27 -3.53 -24.74 -3.90
CA ILE A 27 -4.34 -24.64 -2.69
C ILE A 27 -4.79 -26.03 -2.28
N VAL A 28 -4.42 -26.47 -1.09
CA VAL A 28 -4.76 -27.77 -0.55
C VAL A 28 -6.01 -27.61 0.32
N GLY A 29 -7.18 -27.90 -0.25
CA GLY A 29 -8.48 -27.78 0.42
C GLY A 29 -9.38 -26.73 -0.22
N GLY A 30 -10.53 -27.17 -0.74
CA GLY A 30 -11.55 -26.29 -1.34
C GLY A 30 -12.62 -25.85 -0.34
N GLY A 31 -12.26 -25.56 0.91
CA GLY A 31 -13.18 -25.01 1.93
C GLY A 31 -13.44 -23.50 1.72
N ILE A 32 -14.08 -22.85 2.69
CA ILE A 32 -14.36 -21.39 2.62
C ILE A 32 -13.06 -20.61 2.42
N GLY A 33 -12.09 -20.73 3.34
CA GLY A 33 -10.81 -20.00 3.22
C GLY A 33 -10.02 -20.35 1.96
N GLY A 34 -9.99 -21.62 1.56
CA GLY A 34 -9.28 -22.06 0.34
C GLY A 34 -9.89 -21.50 -0.95
N LEU A 35 -11.22 -21.44 -1.04
CA LEU A 35 -11.90 -20.81 -2.19
C LEU A 35 -11.79 -19.28 -2.15
N THR A 36 -11.81 -18.66 -0.97
CA THR A 36 -11.53 -17.23 -0.83
C THR A 36 -10.11 -16.90 -1.31
N ALA A 37 -9.11 -17.68 -0.90
CA ALA A 37 -7.73 -17.55 -1.37
C ALA A 37 -7.64 -17.76 -2.90
N ALA A 38 -8.37 -18.74 -3.45
CA ALA A 38 -8.41 -18.97 -4.88
C ALA A 38 -8.93 -17.76 -5.67
N ILE A 39 -10.00 -17.12 -5.18
CA ILE A 39 -10.57 -15.90 -5.79
C ILE A 39 -9.54 -14.76 -5.70
N ALA A 40 -8.98 -14.51 -4.51
CA ALA A 40 -8.02 -13.44 -4.32
C ALA A 40 -6.77 -13.60 -5.20
N LEU A 41 -6.22 -14.81 -5.29
CA LEU A 41 -5.02 -15.11 -6.07
C LEU A 41 -5.26 -15.09 -7.58
N ARG A 42 -6.42 -15.57 -8.07
CA ARG A 42 -6.73 -15.43 -9.49
C ARG A 42 -6.88 -13.97 -9.89
N GLN A 43 -7.43 -13.12 -9.01
CA GLN A 43 -7.57 -11.69 -9.28
C GLN A 43 -6.22 -10.96 -9.40
N GLN A 44 -5.15 -11.52 -8.82
CA GLN A 44 -3.77 -11.07 -9.03
C GLN A 44 -3.11 -11.61 -10.31
N GLY A 45 -3.87 -12.35 -11.13
CA GLY A 45 -3.42 -12.90 -12.41
C GLY A 45 -2.67 -14.23 -12.31
N HIS A 46 -2.70 -14.93 -11.18
CA HIS A 46 -1.97 -16.19 -10.98
C HIS A 46 -2.68 -17.43 -11.52
N GLU A 47 -1.90 -18.49 -11.80
CA GLU A 47 -2.42 -19.81 -12.16
C GLU A 47 -2.72 -20.60 -10.87
N VAL A 48 -4.00 -20.81 -10.57
CA VAL A 48 -4.44 -21.42 -9.31
C VAL A 48 -5.03 -22.82 -9.52
N LYS A 49 -4.49 -23.80 -8.80
CA LYS A 49 -4.98 -25.18 -8.71
C LYS A 49 -5.47 -25.47 -7.30
N VAL A 50 -6.73 -25.88 -7.14
CA VAL A 50 -7.27 -26.32 -5.84
C VAL A 50 -7.38 -27.84 -5.82
N LEU A 51 -6.79 -28.47 -4.80
CA LEU A 51 -6.83 -29.91 -4.58
C LEU A 51 -7.82 -30.24 -3.45
N GLY A 52 -8.80 -31.11 -3.72
CA GLY A 52 -9.80 -31.55 -2.74
C GLY A 52 -9.98 -33.07 -2.72
N THR A 53 -10.51 -33.61 -1.62
CA THR A 53 -10.59 -35.06 -1.37
C THR A 53 -11.86 -35.74 -1.91
N HIS A 54 -12.86 -35.00 -2.40
CA HIS A 54 -14.20 -35.54 -2.67
C HIS A 54 -14.47 -35.93 -4.13
N ARG A 55 -14.77 -37.21 -4.40
CA ARG A 55 -15.33 -37.72 -5.69
C ARG A 55 -16.77 -37.24 -5.92
N VAL A 56 -17.13 -36.89 -7.17
CA VAL A 56 -18.52 -36.97 -7.67
C VAL A 56 -18.50 -37.78 -8.96
N SER A 57 -19.37 -38.80 -9.01
CA SER A 57 -19.74 -39.53 -10.21
C SER A 57 -20.47 -38.62 -11.18
N HIS A 58 -20.12 -38.69 -12.46
CA HIS A 58 -20.74 -37.94 -13.55
C HIS A 58 -22.27 -38.05 -13.53
N VAL A 59 -22.95 -36.91 -13.73
CA VAL A 59 -24.11 -36.66 -14.62
C VAL A 59 -24.88 -35.44 -14.10
N SER A 60 -25.10 -34.50 -15.02
CA SER A 60 -26.08 -33.42 -15.10
C SER A 60 -26.71 -32.84 -13.82
N GLN A 61 -26.67 -31.50 -13.78
CA GLN A 61 -27.69 -30.58 -13.25
C GLN A 61 -28.97 -31.28 -12.77
N VAL A 62 -29.32 -31.02 -11.50
CA VAL A 62 -30.57 -31.35 -10.76
C VAL A 62 -30.41 -32.26 -9.52
N TYR A 63 -29.27 -32.93 -9.30
CA TYR A 63 -29.06 -33.74 -8.06
C TYR A 63 -27.69 -33.58 -7.38
N GLU A 64 -27.15 -32.35 -7.29
CA GLU A 64 -25.92 -32.08 -6.52
C GLU A 64 -26.19 -31.97 -5.00
N GLN A 65 -26.97 -32.90 -4.44
CA GLN A 65 -27.33 -33.04 -3.02
C GLN A 65 -26.83 -34.38 -2.42
N SER A 66 -25.68 -34.91 -2.81
CA SER A 66 -25.33 -36.29 -2.38
C SER A 66 -24.12 -36.47 -1.47
N ARG A 67 -23.29 -35.45 -1.19
CA ARG A 67 -22.33 -35.50 -0.05
C ARG A 67 -22.03 -34.17 0.66
N PHE A 68 -22.21 -33.00 0.03
CA PHE A 68 -22.41 -31.77 0.82
C PHE A 68 -23.76 -31.79 1.56
N ALA A 69 -24.70 -32.60 1.09
CA ALA A 69 -25.90 -32.98 1.84
C ALA A 69 -25.62 -33.84 3.09
N ASN A 70 -24.36 -34.20 3.39
CA ASN A 70 -24.02 -34.78 4.70
C ASN A 70 -23.60 -33.71 5.73
N GLU A 71 -23.47 -32.44 5.33
CA GLU A 71 -23.36 -31.28 6.25
C GLU A 71 -24.76 -30.72 6.58
N VAL A 72 -25.74 -31.61 6.80
CA VAL A 72 -27.06 -31.22 7.32
C VAL A 72 -26.84 -30.53 8.68
N GLY A 73 -27.38 -29.33 8.87
CA GLY A 73 -27.18 -28.58 10.12
C GLY A 73 -26.04 -27.56 10.14
N ALA A 74 -25.37 -27.26 9.02
CA ALA A 74 -24.26 -26.31 8.98
C ALA A 74 -24.68 -24.94 8.39
N ALA A 75 -25.15 -24.02 9.23
CA ALA A 75 -25.18 -22.60 8.88
C ALA A 75 -23.92 -21.87 9.41
N VAL A 76 -23.55 -20.76 8.75
CA VAL A 76 -22.34 -19.96 9.01
C VAL A 76 -22.71 -18.52 9.29
N HIS A 77 -22.03 -17.90 10.26
CA HIS A 77 -22.09 -16.46 10.50
C HIS A 77 -21.05 -15.77 9.63
N LEU A 78 -21.48 -14.78 8.85
CA LEU A 78 -20.59 -13.84 8.18
C LEU A 78 -20.70 -12.51 8.93
N VAL A 79 -19.63 -12.21 9.64
CA VAL A 79 -19.45 -10.97 10.42
C VAL A 79 -19.01 -9.82 9.50
N PRO A 80 -19.21 -8.54 9.89
CA PRO A 80 -18.92 -7.39 9.03
C PRO A 80 -17.49 -7.35 8.48
N ASN A 81 -16.48 -7.74 9.27
CA ASN A 81 -15.10 -7.82 8.81
C ASN A 81 -14.91 -8.83 7.65
N ALA A 82 -15.60 -9.97 7.69
CA ALA A 82 -15.60 -10.93 6.60
C ALA A 82 -16.38 -10.42 5.38
N ILE A 83 -17.52 -9.75 5.61
CA ILE A 83 -18.35 -9.17 4.55
C ILE A 83 -17.57 -8.09 3.78
N SER A 84 -16.78 -7.26 4.48
CA SER A 84 -15.91 -6.27 3.83
C SER A 84 -14.95 -6.93 2.84
N VAL A 85 -14.27 -8.00 3.27
CA VAL A 85 -13.38 -8.78 2.42
C VAL A 85 -14.12 -9.40 1.22
N LEU A 86 -15.28 -10.02 1.45
CA LEU A 86 -16.09 -10.60 0.38
C LEU A 86 -16.53 -9.56 -0.66
N ASN A 87 -16.88 -8.35 -0.21
CA ASN A 87 -17.22 -7.23 -1.09
C ASN A 87 -16.04 -6.81 -1.97
N HIS A 88 -14.83 -6.71 -1.43
CA HIS A 88 -13.61 -6.46 -2.22
C HIS A 88 -13.36 -7.55 -3.27
N LEU A 89 -13.72 -8.80 -2.95
CA LEU A 89 -13.60 -9.94 -3.87
C LEU A 89 -14.78 -10.07 -4.86
N GLY A 90 -15.80 -9.20 -4.78
CA GLY A 90 -16.99 -9.27 -5.63
C GLY A 90 -17.96 -10.40 -5.29
N VAL A 91 -17.91 -10.92 -4.06
CA VAL A 91 -18.76 -12.01 -3.58
C VAL A 91 -19.87 -11.42 -2.71
N SER A 92 -21.12 -11.53 -3.16
CA SER A 92 -22.31 -11.08 -2.40
C SER A 92 -23.13 -12.27 -1.87
N PRO A 93 -22.98 -12.66 -0.59
CA PRO A 93 -23.69 -13.81 -0.01
C PRO A 93 -25.22 -13.70 -0.03
N GLU A 94 -25.77 -12.49 -0.06
CA GLU A 94 -27.19 -12.17 -0.07
C GLU A 94 -27.88 -12.70 -1.34
N LEU A 95 -27.18 -12.68 -2.48
CA LEU A 95 -27.67 -13.26 -3.74
C LEU A 95 -27.87 -14.79 -3.65
N HIS A 96 -27.31 -15.42 -2.61
CA HIS A 96 -27.34 -16.86 -2.37
C HIS A 96 -28.07 -17.24 -1.07
N GLY A 97 -28.97 -16.36 -0.63
CA GLY A 97 -29.92 -16.66 0.44
C GLY A 97 -29.39 -16.49 1.86
N ALA A 98 -28.36 -15.66 2.03
CA ALA A 98 -27.96 -15.19 3.34
C ALA A 98 -29.00 -14.20 3.91
N ASN A 99 -29.28 -14.31 5.21
CA ASN A 99 -30.22 -13.43 5.91
C ASN A 99 -29.48 -12.32 6.62
N GLU A 100 -29.94 -11.08 6.46
CA GLU A 100 -29.43 -9.94 7.21
C GLU A 100 -29.94 -9.97 8.66
N LEU A 101 -29.02 -9.89 9.61
CA LEU A 101 -29.27 -9.64 11.02
C LEU A 101 -29.14 -8.14 11.28
N LYS A 102 -29.81 -7.61 12.30
CA LYS A 102 -29.53 -6.25 12.80
C LYS A 102 -28.02 -6.09 13.07
N SER A 103 -27.44 -4.98 12.59
CA SER A 103 -25.99 -4.62 12.66
C SER A 103 -25.08 -5.19 11.56
N ASP A 104 -25.59 -5.41 10.35
CA ASP A 104 -24.83 -5.76 9.13
C ASP A 104 -24.18 -7.16 9.15
N TRP A 105 -24.71 -8.10 9.93
CA TRP A 105 -24.26 -9.51 9.89
C TRP A 105 -25.11 -10.31 8.92
N LEU A 106 -24.51 -11.33 8.29
CA LEU A 106 -25.24 -12.26 7.44
C LEU A 106 -25.21 -13.68 8.01
N LEU A 107 -26.35 -14.35 7.95
CA LEU A 107 -26.52 -15.76 8.34
C LEU A 107 -26.81 -16.59 7.11
N THR A 108 -25.91 -17.51 6.75
CA THR A 108 -26.02 -18.25 5.49
C THR A 108 -25.96 -19.76 5.69
N HIS A 109 -26.59 -20.49 4.78
CA HIS A 109 -26.44 -21.93 4.70
C HIS A 109 -25.06 -22.25 4.12
N ARG A 110 -24.25 -23.03 4.83
CA ARG A 110 -22.84 -23.26 4.48
C ARG A 110 -22.66 -23.76 3.06
N ALA A 111 -23.50 -24.70 2.61
CA ALA A 111 -23.39 -25.26 1.27
C ALA A 111 -23.72 -24.24 0.16
N HIS A 112 -24.67 -23.33 0.40
CA HIS A 112 -25.01 -22.29 -0.59
C HIS A 112 -23.87 -21.28 -0.72
N PHE A 113 -23.32 -20.85 0.41
CA PHE A 113 -22.19 -19.92 0.41
C PHE A 113 -20.93 -20.55 -0.21
N HIS A 114 -20.68 -21.83 0.09
CA HIS A 114 -19.58 -22.58 -0.52
C HIS A 114 -19.74 -22.69 -2.05
N GLU A 115 -20.93 -23.02 -2.55
CA GLU A 115 -21.17 -23.09 -3.99
C GLU A 115 -21.03 -21.72 -4.66
N HIS A 116 -21.41 -20.64 -3.99
CA HIS A 116 -21.16 -19.27 -4.47
C HIS A 116 -19.66 -18.99 -4.63
N LEU A 117 -18.86 -19.25 -3.59
CA LEU A 117 -17.41 -19.09 -3.67
C LEU A 117 -16.80 -19.97 -4.77
N LYS A 118 -17.26 -21.22 -4.88
CA LYS A 118 -16.79 -22.18 -5.90
C LYS A 118 -17.10 -21.66 -7.31
N SER A 119 -18.35 -21.29 -7.57
CA SER A 119 -18.78 -20.76 -8.87
C SER A 119 -18.02 -19.48 -9.24
N THR A 120 -17.81 -18.57 -8.28
CA THR A 120 -17.01 -17.36 -8.47
C THR A 120 -15.56 -17.69 -8.83
N ALA A 121 -14.95 -18.63 -8.10
CA ALA A 121 -13.56 -19.05 -8.33
C ALA A 121 -13.36 -19.72 -9.70
N THR A 122 -14.34 -20.49 -10.18
CA THR A 122 -14.22 -21.28 -11.43
C THR A 122 -14.87 -20.63 -12.65
N SER A 123 -15.55 -19.49 -12.49
CA SER A 123 -16.21 -18.81 -13.61
C SER A 123 -15.19 -18.32 -14.64
N ASP A 124 -15.53 -18.44 -15.92
CA ASP A 124 -14.83 -17.77 -17.03
C ASP A 124 -15.01 -16.25 -17.00
N GLU A 125 -15.98 -15.77 -16.24
CA GLU A 125 -16.21 -14.34 -16.00
C GLU A 125 -15.43 -13.86 -14.77
N GLY A 126 -14.97 -12.61 -14.80
CA GLY A 126 -14.21 -11.97 -13.73
C GLY A 126 -12.70 -11.86 -13.99
N PRO A 127 -11.91 -11.28 -13.07
CA PRO A 127 -10.49 -11.05 -13.29
C PRO A 127 -9.68 -12.35 -13.22
N GLY A 128 -8.63 -12.43 -14.05
CA GLY A 128 -7.68 -13.53 -14.05
C GLY A 128 -8.18 -14.83 -14.69
N MET A 129 -7.38 -15.89 -14.55
CA MET A 129 -7.70 -17.21 -15.10
C MET A 129 -8.68 -17.96 -14.18
N PRO A 130 -9.64 -18.73 -14.73
CA PRO A 130 -10.51 -19.59 -13.95
C PRO A 130 -9.71 -20.62 -13.13
N VAL A 131 -10.08 -20.78 -11.87
CA VAL A 131 -9.41 -21.70 -10.95
C VAL A 131 -9.68 -23.14 -11.36
N GLN A 132 -8.63 -23.97 -11.37
CA GLN A 132 -8.76 -25.39 -11.70
C GLN A 132 -9.04 -26.21 -10.44
N LEU A 133 -10.22 -26.84 -10.36
CA LEU A 133 -10.60 -27.71 -9.24
C LEU A 133 -10.30 -29.18 -9.54
N PHE A 134 -9.41 -29.77 -8.76
CA PHE A 134 -9.08 -31.18 -8.82
C PHE A 134 -9.65 -31.92 -7.61
N ARG A 135 -10.52 -32.87 -7.91
CA ARG A 135 -11.28 -33.65 -6.94
C ARG A 135 -10.65 -35.03 -6.77
N SER A 136 -10.73 -35.60 -5.57
CA SER A 136 -10.12 -36.90 -5.22
C SER A 136 -8.58 -36.87 -5.16
N SER A 137 -8.00 -35.70 -5.00
CA SER A 137 -6.55 -35.49 -4.90
C SER A 137 -6.16 -35.30 -3.44
N LYS A 138 -6.20 -36.39 -2.65
CA LYS A 138 -5.83 -36.33 -1.24
C LYS A 138 -4.34 -36.04 -1.10
N VAL A 139 -3.99 -34.88 -0.55
CA VAL A 139 -2.61 -34.55 -0.18
C VAL A 139 -2.22 -35.33 1.07
N GLN A 140 -1.04 -35.94 1.05
CA GLN A 140 -0.47 -36.68 2.17
C GLN A 140 0.57 -35.87 2.93
N ARG A 141 1.41 -35.11 2.22
CA ARG A 141 2.44 -34.24 2.80
C ARG A 141 2.83 -33.15 1.82
N VAL A 142 3.51 -32.13 2.34
CA VAL A 142 4.06 -31.00 1.57
C VAL A 142 5.55 -30.87 1.90
N ASP A 143 6.36 -30.57 0.88
CA ASP A 143 7.71 -30.02 1.03
C ASP A 143 7.63 -28.52 0.75
N ALA A 144 7.71 -27.73 1.82
CA ALA A 144 7.48 -26.30 1.74
C ALA A 144 8.67 -25.54 1.15
N ASP A 145 9.89 -26.05 1.24
CA ASP A 145 11.07 -25.38 0.68
C ASP A 145 11.12 -25.54 -0.84
N GLN A 146 10.80 -26.73 -1.34
CA GLN A 146 10.78 -27.04 -2.77
C GLN A 146 9.46 -26.71 -3.46
N GLY A 147 8.41 -26.40 -2.68
CA GLY A 147 7.07 -26.15 -3.21
C GLY A 147 6.43 -27.39 -3.81
N ILE A 148 6.60 -28.57 -3.20
CA ILE A 148 6.10 -29.84 -3.72
C ILE A 148 4.96 -30.37 -2.85
N VAL A 149 3.86 -30.79 -3.49
CA VAL A 149 2.72 -31.46 -2.86
C VAL A 149 2.73 -32.94 -3.25
N TYR A 150 2.64 -33.84 -2.27
CA TYR A 150 2.62 -35.28 -2.48
C TYR A 150 1.19 -35.83 -2.32
N LEU A 151 0.68 -36.48 -3.37
CA LEU A 151 -0.68 -37.00 -3.44
C LEU A 151 -0.76 -38.46 -2.99
N GLY A 152 -1.96 -38.89 -2.58
CA GLY A 152 -2.19 -40.22 -2.04
C GLY A 152 -2.09 -41.37 -3.03
N ASP A 153 -2.06 -41.08 -4.33
CA ASP A 153 -1.82 -42.02 -5.41
C ASP A 153 -0.33 -42.12 -5.81
N GLY A 154 0.55 -41.40 -5.10
CA GLY A 154 1.99 -41.35 -5.35
C GLY A 154 2.42 -40.26 -6.34
N GLN A 155 1.48 -39.53 -6.96
CA GLN A 155 1.80 -38.38 -7.80
C GLN A 155 2.32 -37.20 -6.98
N GLN A 156 3.04 -36.30 -7.65
CA GLN A 156 3.61 -35.10 -7.07
C GLN A 156 3.35 -33.91 -8.00
N ASP A 157 3.01 -32.78 -7.41
CA ASP A 157 2.87 -31.51 -8.13
C ASP A 157 3.81 -30.48 -7.52
N GLN A 158 4.39 -29.62 -8.36
CA GLN A 158 5.25 -28.53 -7.92
C GLN A 158 4.58 -27.17 -8.19
N ALA A 159 4.75 -26.24 -7.27
CA ALA A 159 4.21 -24.89 -7.31
C ALA A 159 5.23 -23.86 -6.79
N ASP A 160 5.05 -22.61 -7.20
CA ASP A 160 5.81 -21.48 -6.66
C ASP A 160 5.39 -21.16 -5.23
N ALA A 161 4.09 -21.35 -4.92
CA ALA A 161 3.50 -21.18 -3.60
C ALA A 161 2.45 -22.27 -3.31
N ILE A 162 2.29 -22.63 -2.03
CA ILE A 162 1.30 -23.57 -1.53
C ILE A 162 0.47 -22.90 -0.44
N VAL A 163 -0.85 -23.04 -0.50
CA VAL A 163 -1.79 -22.59 0.53
C VAL A 163 -2.45 -23.82 1.16
N GLY A 164 -2.11 -24.13 2.41
CA GLY A 164 -2.73 -25.20 3.19
C GLY A 164 -4.05 -24.74 3.81
N ALA A 165 -5.17 -25.16 3.22
CA ALA A 165 -6.54 -24.85 3.61
C ALA A 165 -7.36 -26.13 3.87
N ASP A 166 -6.69 -27.19 4.34
CA ASP A 166 -7.19 -28.57 4.46
C ASP A 166 -7.86 -28.88 5.80
N GLY A 167 -8.17 -27.83 6.55
CA GLY A 167 -9.02 -27.87 7.73
C GLY A 167 -8.37 -28.47 8.98
N VAL A 168 -9.20 -28.78 9.97
CA VAL A 168 -8.75 -29.22 11.30
C VAL A 168 -7.83 -30.45 11.26
N HIS A 169 -7.99 -31.35 10.28
CA HIS A 169 -7.16 -32.53 10.08
C HIS A 169 -6.05 -32.34 9.02
N SER A 170 -5.47 -31.14 8.97
CA SER A 170 -4.46 -30.73 7.98
C SER A 170 -3.25 -31.66 7.91
N ALA A 171 -2.93 -32.09 6.68
CA ALA A 171 -1.66 -32.70 6.32
C ALA A 171 -0.57 -31.64 6.08
N CYS A 172 -0.95 -30.45 5.62
CA CYS A 172 -0.03 -29.33 5.41
C CYS A 172 0.59 -28.83 6.73
N ARG A 173 -0.16 -28.87 7.84
CA ARG A 173 0.29 -28.39 9.15
C ARG A 173 1.58 -29.04 9.65
N TYR A 174 1.82 -30.31 9.28
CA TYR A 174 3.04 -31.04 9.64
C TYR A 174 4.32 -30.39 9.10
N ALA A 175 4.25 -29.59 8.03
CA ALA A 175 5.42 -28.89 7.51
C ALA A 175 5.82 -27.64 8.31
N VAL A 176 4.91 -27.08 9.13
CA VAL A 176 5.13 -25.77 9.78
C VAL A 176 5.70 -25.89 11.19
N SER A 177 5.32 -26.94 11.93
CA SER A 177 5.74 -27.17 13.32
C SER A 177 6.19 -28.62 13.51
N ASP A 178 7.38 -28.81 14.08
CA ASP A 178 7.94 -30.13 14.42
C ASP A 178 7.18 -30.81 15.57
N ASP A 179 6.54 -30.02 16.45
CA ASP A 179 5.73 -30.55 17.57
C ASP A 179 4.40 -31.14 17.08
N HIS A 180 4.04 -30.90 15.82
CA HIS A 180 2.85 -31.43 15.15
C HIS A 180 1.58 -31.38 16.01
N PRO A 181 1.17 -30.20 16.52
CA PRO A 181 0.02 -30.11 17.40
C PRO A 181 -1.22 -30.64 16.70
N SER A 182 -1.87 -31.59 17.38
CA SER A 182 -3.09 -32.23 16.90
C SER A 182 -4.32 -31.62 17.59
N PRO A 183 -5.44 -31.48 16.88
CA PRO A 183 -6.72 -31.16 17.49
C PRO A 183 -7.06 -32.16 18.60
N HIS A 184 -7.62 -31.67 19.69
CA HIS A 184 -8.09 -32.46 20.83
C HIS A 184 -9.49 -32.01 21.24
N PRO A 185 -10.31 -32.89 21.84
CA PRO A 185 -11.63 -32.52 22.33
C PRO A 185 -11.55 -31.39 23.37
N SER A 186 -12.40 -30.37 23.24
CA SER A 186 -12.46 -29.25 24.19
C SER A 186 -13.21 -29.56 25.49
N GLY A 187 -13.82 -30.75 25.57
CA GLY A 187 -14.74 -31.13 26.64
C GLY A 187 -16.21 -30.80 26.34
N GLN A 188 -16.52 -30.24 25.17
CA GLN A 188 -17.90 -29.96 24.72
C GLN A 188 -18.22 -30.68 23.41
N ASN A 189 -19.46 -31.15 23.29
CA ASN A 189 -20.04 -31.66 22.06
C ASN A 189 -21.23 -30.77 21.66
N THR A 190 -21.66 -30.85 20.40
CA THR A 190 -22.85 -30.13 19.94
C THR A 190 -23.73 -30.99 19.05
N PHE A 191 -25.03 -30.99 19.33
CA PHE A 191 -26.02 -31.48 18.36
C PHE A 191 -26.32 -30.37 17.35
N ARG A 192 -26.35 -30.73 16.06
CA ARG A 192 -26.72 -29.82 14.97
C ARG A 192 -27.77 -30.45 14.08
N PHE A 193 -28.76 -29.64 13.70
CA PHE A 193 -29.83 -29.99 12.77
C PHE A 193 -30.51 -28.72 12.25
N LEU A 194 -31.36 -28.88 11.23
CA LEU A 194 -32.19 -27.82 10.66
C LEU A 194 -33.66 -28.16 10.88
N LEU A 195 -34.50 -27.14 11.07
CA LEU A 195 -35.96 -27.27 11.01
C LEU A 195 -36.52 -26.32 9.96
N ASP A 196 -37.60 -26.73 9.29
CA ASP A 196 -38.37 -25.83 8.43
C ASP A 196 -39.10 -24.80 9.29
N ARG A 197 -38.89 -23.52 8.98
CA ARG A 197 -39.46 -22.41 9.76
C ARG A 197 -40.99 -22.41 9.68
N LYS A 198 -41.58 -22.68 8.50
CA LYS A 198 -43.04 -22.68 8.31
C LYS A 198 -43.70 -23.80 9.10
N GLU A 199 -43.05 -24.94 9.24
CA GLU A 199 -43.57 -26.03 10.09
C GLU A 199 -43.69 -25.59 11.55
N LEU A 200 -42.77 -24.79 12.05
CA LEU A 200 -42.84 -24.25 13.41
C LEU A 200 -43.85 -23.10 13.55
N GLU A 201 -43.98 -22.26 12.52
CA GLU A 201 -44.95 -21.16 12.49
C GLU A 201 -46.40 -21.65 12.41
N ASN A 202 -46.64 -22.79 11.76
CA ASN A 202 -47.98 -23.39 11.61
C ASN A 202 -48.39 -24.26 12.81
N ASP A 203 -47.48 -24.52 13.74
CA ASP A 203 -47.73 -25.38 14.91
C ASP A 203 -48.21 -24.56 16.12
N ALA A 204 -49.29 -25.02 16.76
CA ALA A 204 -49.93 -24.30 17.86
C ALA A 204 -49.03 -24.18 19.11
N GLU A 205 -48.10 -25.10 19.34
CA GLU A 205 -47.19 -25.08 20.49
C GLU A 205 -45.98 -24.15 20.25
N THR A 206 -45.48 -24.04 19.01
CA THR A 206 -44.25 -23.29 18.72
C THR A 206 -44.48 -21.91 18.10
N SER A 207 -45.61 -21.68 17.42
CA SER A 207 -45.88 -20.46 16.63
C SER A 207 -45.73 -19.14 17.39
N SER A 208 -46.04 -19.12 18.69
CA SER A 208 -45.98 -17.90 19.53
C SER A 208 -44.57 -17.47 19.93
N HIS A 209 -43.55 -18.28 19.65
CA HIS A 209 -42.18 -18.09 20.15
C HIS A 209 -41.12 -18.26 19.06
N ILE A 210 -41.52 -18.18 17.78
CA ILE A 210 -40.57 -18.12 16.67
C ILE A 210 -39.95 -16.73 16.61
N ASN A 211 -38.63 -16.69 16.61
CA ASN A 211 -37.85 -15.48 16.41
C ASN A 211 -38.32 -14.71 15.16
N PRO A 212 -38.40 -13.37 15.18
CA PRO A 212 -38.63 -12.60 13.96
C PRO A 212 -37.60 -12.94 12.86
N GLU A 213 -37.91 -12.59 11.62
CA GLU A 213 -36.93 -12.72 10.53
C GLU A 213 -35.65 -11.96 10.87
N GLY A 214 -34.49 -12.56 10.57
CA GLY A 214 -33.20 -11.93 10.84
C GLY A 214 -32.89 -11.71 12.32
N VAL A 215 -33.36 -12.61 13.20
CA VAL A 215 -33.03 -12.61 14.65
C VAL A 215 -32.37 -13.93 15.04
N MET A 216 -31.34 -13.88 15.88
CA MET A 216 -30.73 -15.06 16.52
C MET A 216 -31.18 -15.12 17.98
N ASP A 217 -31.62 -16.29 18.41
CA ASP A 217 -31.99 -16.55 19.80
C ASP A 217 -30.99 -17.50 20.46
N SER A 218 -30.83 -17.36 21.77
CA SER A 218 -29.96 -18.22 22.57
C SER A 218 -30.60 -18.51 23.92
N TRP A 219 -30.63 -19.79 24.28
CA TRP A 219 -31.11 -20.29 25.56
C TRP A 219 -29.95 -20.90 26.33
N TYR A 220 -29.88 -20.60 27.62
CA TYR A 220 -28.76 -20.99 28.48
C TYR A 220 -29.27 -21.76 29.70
N SER A 221 -28.54 -22.79 30.07
CA SER A 221 -28.53 -23.37 31.43
C SER A 221 -27.14 -23.18 32.04
N ALA A 222 -26.80 -23.93 33.11
CA ALA A 222 -25.50 -23.81 33.77
C ALA A 222 -24.31 -24.19 32.86
N ASP A 223 -24.46 -25.24 32.06
CA ASP A 223 -23.42 -25.86 31.22
C ASP A 223 -23.93 -26.26 29.81
N GLN A 224 -25.17 -25.92 29.47
CA GLN A 224 -25.77 -26.21 28.17
C GLN A 224 -26.30 -24.95 27.50
N LYS A 225 -26.20 -24.92 26.17
CA LYS A 225 -26.60 -23.78 25.35
C LYS A 225 -27.33 -24.27 24.11
N VAL A 226 -28.47 -23.66 23.80
CA VAL A 226 -29.16 -23.84 22.51
C VAL A 226 -29.12 -22.52 21.78
N ILE A 227 -28.56 -22.51 20.56
CA ILE A 227 -28.49 -21.33 19.70
C ILE A 227 -29.33 -21.62 18.46
N VAL A 228 -30.25 -20.72 18.13
CA VAL A 228 -31.17 -20.86 16.99
C VAL A 228 -31.10 -19.61 16.13
N TYR A 229 -30.89 -19.79 14.83
CA TYR A 229 -30.85 -18.67 13.89
C TYR A 229 -31.30 -19.07 12.48
N PRO A 230 -31.85 -18.13 11.70
CA PRO A 230 -32.37 -18.41 10.37
C PRO A 230 -31.25 -18.49 9.33
N CYS A 231 -31.38 -19.40 8.37
CA CYS A 231 -30.58 -19.44 7.14
C CYS A 231 -31.48 -19.68 5.91
N ALA A 232 -30.92 -19.59 4.70
CA ALA A 232 -31.62 -19.83 3.44
C ALA A 232 -32.91 -19.00 3.27
N ASN A 233 -32.79 -17.67 3.23
CA ASN A 233 -33.93 -16.74 3.09
C ASN A 233 -35.02 -16.93 4.17
N ASN A 234 -34.59 -17.04 5.43
CA ASN A 234 -35.40 -17.37 6.60
C ASN A 234 -36.20 -18.69 6.49
N GLN A 235 -36.00 -19.54 5.49
CA GLN A 235 -36.79 -20.76 5.32
C GLN A 235 -36.43 -21.86 6.33
N LEU A 236 -35.17 -21.90 6.77
CA LEU A 236 -34.66 -22.91 7.69
C LEU A 236 -34.14 -22.25 8.98
N LEU A 237 -34.34 -22.92 10.10
CA LEU A 237 -33.76 -22.56 11.39
C LEU A 237 -32.66 -23.56 11.75
N ASN A 238 -31.45 -23.06 11.94
CA ASN A 238 -30.28 -23.84 12.36
C ASN A 238 -30.25 -23.93 13.88
N PHE A 239 -30.23 -25.15 14.41
CA PHE A 239 -30.10 -25.44 15.84
C PHE A 239 -28.69 -25.90 16.17
N VAL A 240 -28.09 -25.29 17.19
CA VAL A 240 -26.79 -25.68 17.77
C VAL A 240 -26.99 -25.92 19.27
N CYS A 241 -26.91 -27.18 19.70
CA CYS A 241 -27.17 -27.57 21.09
C CYS A 241 -25.87 -28.05 21.75
N ILE A 242 -25.14 -27.11 22.35
CA ILE A 242 -23.84 -27.32 23.00
C ILE A 242 -24.07 -27.90 24.41
N HIS A 243 -23.32 -28.94 24.75
CA HIS A 243 -23.39 -29.64 26.03
C HIS A 243 -22.03 -30.27 26.39
N PRO A 244 -21.80 -30.64 27.67
CA PRO A 244 -20.58 -31.34 28.07
C PRO A 244 -20.42 -32.67 27.32
N ALA A 245 -19.23 -32.92 26.79
CA ALA A 245 -18.94 -34.12 25.97
C ALA A 245 -19.13 -35.43 26.74
N ALA A 246 -18.96 -35.41 28.07
CA ALA A 246 -19.16 -36.56 28.94
C ALA A 246 -20.60 -37.10 28.91
N LEU A 247 -21.59 -36.28 28.53
CA LEU A 247 -22.99 -36.72 28.41
C LEU A 247 -23.27 -37.52 27.14
N THR A 248 -22.39 -37.46 26.14
CA THR A 248 -22.56 -38.13 24.84
C THR A 248 -21.31 -38.90 24.42
N GLU A 249 -20.54 -39.39 25.39
CA GLU A 249 -19.31 -40.14 25.15
C GLU A 249 -19.58 -41.40 24.30
N GLY A 250 -18.81 -41.57 23.23
CA GLY A 250 -18.96 -42.71 22.32
C GLY A 250 -20.18 -42.67 21.39
N LEU A 251 -20.90 -41.54 21.32
CA LEU A 251 -22.11 -41.42 20.49
C LEU A 251 -21.92 -40.69 19.15
N VAL A 252 -20.72 -40.20 18.82
CA VAL A 252 -20.48 -39.39 17.60
C VAL A 252 -20.96 -40.08 16.32
N ASP A 253 -20.75 -41.39 16.22
CA ASP A 253 -21.17 -42.22 15.07
C ASP A 253 -22.46 -43.00 15.33
N ALA A 254 -23.22 -42.64 16.38
CA ALA A 254 -24.49 -43.31 16.69
C ALA A 254 -25.57 -42.99 15.63
N ASP A 255 -26.58 -43.86 15.56
CA ASP A 255 -27.74 -43.61 14.73
C ASP A 255 -28.53 -42.39 15.23
N GLY A 256 -29.20 -41.71 14.30
CA GLY A 256 -29.94 -40.49 14.59
C GLY A 256 -31.07 -40.64 15.59
N THR A 257 -31.68 -41.83 15.72
CA THR A 257 -32.75 -42.07 16.68
C THR A 257 -32.19 -42.05 18.10
N LYS A 258 -31.08 -42.74 18.32
CA LYS A 258 -30.35 -42.68 19.60
C LYS A 258 -29.87 -41.27 19.93
N LEU A 259 -29.33 -40.54 18.94
CA LEU A 259 -28.92 -39.14 19.14
C LEU A 259 -30.10 -38.26 19.57
N LYS A 260 -31.28 -38.48 18.99
CA LYS A 260 -32.49 -37.71 19.31
C LYS A 260 -32.97 -38.01 20.73
N GLU A 261 -32.99 -39.27 21.13
CA GLU A 261 -33.35 -39.67 22.50
C GLU A 261 -32.43 -39.01 23.54
N GLU A 262 -31.12 -39.06 23.32
CA GLU A 262 -30.15 -38.43 24.23
C GLU A 262 -30.25 -36.91 24.24
N MET A 263 -30.43 -36.27 23.08
CA MET A 263 -30.66 -34.83 23.01
C MET A 263 -31.89 -34.43 23.84
N LEU A 264 -33.02 -35.14 23.70
CA LEU A 264 -34.23 -34.82 24.46
C LEU A 264 -34.06 -35.07 25.97
N SER A 265 -33.24 -36.05 26.36
CA SER A 265 -32.89 -36.33 27.74
C SER A 265 -32.04 -35.20 28.34
N ILE A 266 -30.93 -34.83 27.69
CA ILE A 266 -29.98 -33.81 28.14
C ILE A 266 -30.66 -32.44 28.32
N PHE A 267 -31.44 -32.02 27.31
CA PHE A 267 -32.11 -30.72 27.28
C PHE A 267 -33.50 -30.72 27.93
N GLY A 268 -33.94 -31.83 28.54
CA GLY A 268 -35.31 -32.02 29.06
C GLY A 268 -35.78 -31.02 30.11
N HIS A 269 -34.84 -30.27 30.73
CA HIS A 269 -35.12 -29.23 31.71
C HIS A 269 -35.37 -27.83 31.10
N PHE A 270 -35.16 -27.67 29.79
CA PHE A 270 -35.49 -26.42 29.09
C PHE A 270 -37.02 -26.23 29.00
N SER A 271 -37.44 -25.02 28.62
CA SER A 271 -38.86 -24.67 28.58
C SER A 271 -39.67 -25.63 27.69
N PRO A 272 -40.98 -25.83 27.98
CA PRO A 272 -41.83 -26.72 27.18
C PRO A 272 -41.83 -26.41 25.69
N ILE A 273 -41.67 -25.13 25.34
CA ILE A 273 -41.59 -24.62 23.97
C ILE A 273 -40.30 -25.06 23.29
N MET A 274 -39.14 -24.88 23.95
CA MET A 274 -37.86 -25.37 23.42
C MET A 274 -37.92 -26.88 23.19
N MET A 275 -38.46 -27.62 24.15
CA MET A 275 -38.63 -29.07 24.01
C MET A 275 -39.58 -29.46 22.88
N SER A 276 -40.60 -28.65 22.58
CA SER A 276 -41.48 -28.87 21.42
C SER A 276 -40.72 -28.72 20.10
N MET A 277 -39.83 -27.73 19.99
CA MET A 277 -38.95 -27.58 18.83
C MET A 277 -37.94 -28.74 18.71
N LEU A 278 -37.25 -29.11 19.79
CA LEU A 278 -36.27 -30.21 19.75
C LEU A 278 -36.89 -31.56 19.36
N ARG A 279 -38.17 -31.81 19.74
CA ARG A 279 -38.90 -33.03 19.35
C ARG A 279 -39.13 -33.15 17.84
N LYS A 280 -39.16 -32.02 17.11
CA LYS A 280 -39.35 -31.99 15.66
C LYS A 280 -38.07 -32.26 14.87
N ALA A 281 -36.91 -32.37 15.52
CA ALA A 281 -35.66 -32.74 14.85
C ALA A 281 -35.79 -34.13 14.22
N GLU A 282 -35.56 -34.26 12.91
CA GLU A 282 -35.60 -35.55 12.24
C GLU A 282 -34.31 -36.35 12.50
N PRO A 283 -34.40 -37.64 12.90
CA PRO A 283 -33.23 -38.48 13.14
C PRO A 283 -32.22 -38.50 11.98
N SER A 284 -32.67 -38.45 10.73
CA SER A 284 -31.77 -38.45 9.56
C SER A 284 -30.85 -37.23 9.50
N ASP A 285 -31.32 -36.11 10.05
CA ASP A 285 -30.74 -34.77 9.89
C ASP A 285 -29.95 -34.35 11.14
N LEU A 286 -30.11 -35.09 12.24
CA LEU A 286 -29.42 -34.86 13.50
C LEU A 286 -27.99 -35.40 13.46
N LYS A 287 -27.02 -34.53 13.77
CA LYS A 287 -25.61 -34.88 13.87
C LYS A 287 -25.04 -34.44 15.22
N LEU A 288 -24.11 -35.24 15.75
CA LEU A 288 -23.33 -34.92 16.94
C LEU A 288 -21.88 -34.60 16.53
N TRP A 289 -21.40 -33.42 16.92
CA TRP A 289 -20.07 -32.94 16.56
C TRP A 289 -19.24 -32.67 17.82
N PRO A 290 -18.07 -33.30 17.97
CA PRO A 290 -17.08 -32.89 18.96
C PRO A 290 -16.58 -31.48 18.64
N LEU A 291 -16.52 -30.62 19.66
CA LEU A 291 -15.83 -29.34 19.53
C LEU A 291 -14.35 -29.58 19.79
N LEU A 292 -13.51 -29.25 18.80
CA LEU A 292 -12.08 -29.48 18.85
C LEU A 292 -11.35 -28.17 19.14
N ASP A 293 -10.35 -28.23 20.01
CA ASP A 293 -9.37 -27.16 20.23
C ASP A 293 -7.99 -27.68 19.78
N MET A 294 -7.05 -26.77 19.57
CA MET A 294 -5.68 -27.08 19.17
C MET A 294 -4.72 -26.04 19.72
N ALA A 295 -3.57 -26.47 20.24
CA ALA A 295 -2.52 -25.54 20.64
C ALA A 295 -2.18 -24.56 19.51
N THR A 296 -1.93 -23.30 19.88
CA THR A 296 -1.56 -22.25 18.95
C THR A 296 -0.24 -22.61 18.27
N LEU A 297 -0.21 -22.57 16.93
CA LEU A 297 1.02 -22.80 16.17
C LEU A 297 2.02 -21.66 16.42
N PRO A 298 3.35 -21.89 16.27
CA PRO A 298 4.34 -20.83 16.44
C PRO A 298 4.38 -19.82 15.28
N ARG A 299 3.85 -20.20 14.12
CA ARG A 299 3.75 -19.41 12.88
C ARG A 299 2.78 -20.10 11.93
N TYR A 300 2.34 -19.41 10.87
CA TYR A 300 1.46 -19.93 9.82
C TYR A 300 2.14 -20.06 8.46
N ASN A 301 3.42 -19.70 8.34
CA ASN A 301 4.17 -19.88 7.10
C ASN A 301 5.51 -20.61 7.32
N VAL A 302 6.00 -21.27 6.27
CA VAL A 302 7.35 -21.82 6.18
C VAL A 302 7.70 -21.97 4.69
N GLY A 303 8.88 -21.52 4.27
CA GLY A 303 9.28 -21.57 2.86
C GLY A 303 8.18 -21.01 1.94
N ARG A 304 7.67 -21.85 1.06
CA ARG A 304 6.61 -21.54 0.07
C ARG A 304 5.20 -21.90 0.54
N LEU A 305 5.03 -22.36 1.77
CA LEU A 305 3.75 -22.76 2.35
C LEU A 305 3.19 -21.69 3.29
N ALA A 306 1.91 -21.35 3.13
CA ALA A 306 1.10 -20.66 4.13
C ALA A 306 -0.09 -21.52 4.53
N LEU A 307 -0.37 -21.65 5.83
CA LEU A 307 -1.57 -22.28 6.37
C LEU A 307 -2.64 -21.23 6.62
N ILE A 308 -3.89 -21.53 6.31
CA ILE A 308 -5.04 -20.64 6.52
C ILE A 308 -6.22 -21.37 7.15
N GLY A 309 -7.12 -20.63 7.80
CA GLY A 309 -8.32 -21.18 8.44
C GLY A 309 -8.01 -22.29 9.45
N ASP A 310 -8.90 -23.27 9.58
CA ASP A 310 -8.76 -24.38 10.56
C ASP A 310 -7.49 -25.23 10.40
N ALA A 311 -6.76 -25.14 9.27
CA ALA A 311 -5.45 -25.76 9.14
C ALA A 311 -4.41 -25.08 10.03
N ALA A 312 -4.51 -23.76 10.19
CA ALA A 312 -3.67 -22.91 11.03
C ALA A 312 -4.25 -22.73 12.44
N HIS A 313 -5.53 -22.38 12.55
CA HIS A 313 -6.15 -21.84 13.76
C HIS A 313 -7.60 -22.32 13.94
N PRO A 314 -7.84 -23.62 14.23
CA PRO A 314 -9.19 -24.09 14.50
C PRO A 314 -9.75 -23.42 15.75
N PHE A 315 -11.01 -22.98 15.67
CA PHE A 315 -11.70 -22.26 16.74
C PHE A 315 -12.87 -23.04 17.33
N LEU A 316 -13.18 -22.74 18.59
CA LEU A 316 -14.47 -23.08 19.16
C LEU A 316 -15.55 -22.14 18.57
N PRO A 317 -16.80 -22.61 18.39
CA PRO A 317 -17.83 -21.89 17.64
C PRO A 317 -18.38 -20.63 18.35
N HIS A 318 -17.84 -20.27 19.52
CA HIS A 318 -18.46 -19.32 20.46
C HIS A 318 -18.47 -17.85 20.03
N LEU A 319 -17.70 -17.45 19.01
CA LEU A 319 -17.65 -16.07 18.50
C LEU A 319 -18.16 -15.88 17.06
N GLY A 320 -18.45 -16.96 16.34
CA GLY A 320 -18.79 -16.87 14.92
C GLY A 320 -17.65 -16.40 13.99
N GLN A 321 -16.41 -16.30 14.49
CA GLN A 321 -15.26 -15.74 13.75
C GLN A 321 -14.46 -16.77 12.92
N GLY A 322 -14.76 -18.07 12.99
CA GLY A 322 -13.98 -19.11 12.27
C GLY A 322 -13.96 -18.92 10.76
N ALA A 323 -15.14 -18.84 10.14
CA ALA A 323 -15.23 -18.56 8.70
C ALA A 323 -14.65 -17.18 8.36
N ALA A 324 -14.80 -16.20 9.26
CA ALA A 324 -14.33 -14.84 9.06
C ALA A 324 -12.81 -14.74 8.98
N MET A 325 -12.09 -15.33 9.94
CA MET A 325 -10.62 -15.35 9.91
C MET A 325 -10.11 -16.14 8.71
N ALA A 326 -10.75 -17.26 8.34
CA ALA A 326 -10.38 -17.99 7.14
C ALA A 326 -10.57 -17.17 5.84
N ILE A 327 -11.59 -16.31 5.78
CA ILE A 327 -11.82 -15.37 4.67
C ILE A 327 -10.75 -14.26 4.67
N GLU A 328 -10.47 -13.66 5.83
CA GLU A 328 -9.40 -12.67 6.00
C GLU A 328 -8.05 -13.24 5.55
N ASP A 329 -7.72 -14.47 5.96
CA ASP A 329 -6.48 -15.15 5.56
C ASP A 329 -6.36 -15.31 4.04
N GLY A 330 -7.44 -15.77 3.40
CA GLY A 330 -7.45 -15.99 1.95
C GLY A 330 -7.19 -14.69 1.18
N ALA A 331 -7.77 -13.58 1.64
CA ALA A 331 -7.51 -12.28 1.06
C ALA A 331 -6.09 -11.77 1.35
N ALA A 332 -5.59 -11.94 2.58
CA ALA A 332 -4.24 -11.54 2.97
C ALA A 332 -3.17 -12.26 2.14
N VAL A 333 -3.31 -13.57 1.91
CA VAL A 333 -2.41 -14.32 1.02
C VAL A 333 -2.45 -13.75 -0.41
N GLY A 334 -3.64 -13.45 -0.93
CA GLY A 334 -3.81 -12.81 -2.24
C GLY A 334 -3.10 -11.44 -2.32
N ILE A 335 -3.15 -10.64 -1.26
CA ILE A 335 -2.47 -9.34 -1.22
C ILE A 335 -0.95 -9.50 -1.19
N MET A 336 -0.44 -10.41 -0.37
CA MET A 336 1.00 -10.61 -0.25
C MET A 336 1.62 -11.19 -1.52
N LEU A 337 0.86 -12.02 -2.24
CA LEU A 337 1.18 -12.51 -3.57
C LEU A 337 0.48 -11.66 -4.63
N SER A 338 0.74 -10.35 -4.61
CA SER A 338 0.21 -9.43 -5.62
C SER A 338 0.80 -9.71 -7.01
N GLN A 339 0.14 -9.19 -8.05
CA GLN A 339 0.67 -9.22 -9.41
C GLN A 339 2.14 -8.71 -9.47
N GLY A 340 2.98 -9.36 -10.28
CA GLY A 340 4.40 -8.99 -10.47
C GLY A 340 5.39 -9.58 -9.45
N VAL A 341 4.93 -10.35 -8.47
CA VAL A 341 5.78 -11.13 -7.55
C VAL A 341 6.48 -12.27 -8.28
N THR A 342 7.77 -12.46 -8.03
CA THR A 342 8.54 -13.59 -8.56
C THR A 342 8.56 -14.76 -7.60
N SER A 343 8.80 -15.96 -8.13
CA SER A 343 8.91 -17.20 -7.34
C SER A 343 9.95 -17.10 -6.20
N ASN A 344 11.02 -16.31 -6.37
CA ASN A 344 12.05 -16.13 -5.34
C ASN A 344 11.62 -15.21 -4.20
N GLU A 345 10.64 -14.32 -4.44
CA GLU A 345 10.10 -13.40 -3.42
C GLU A 345 9.03 -14.08 -2.56
N VAL A 346 8.46 -15.21 -3.00
CA VAL A 346 7.36 -15.91 -2.32
C VAL A 346 7.61 -16.14 -0.82
N PRO A 347 8.77 -16.67 -0.38
CA PRO A 347 8.97 -16.92 1.05
C PRO A 347 8.91 -15.65 1.91
N GLU A 348 9.49 -14.55 1.41
CA GLU A 348 9.46 -13.25 2.09
C GLU A 348 8.05 -12.65 2.10
N ARG A 349 7.29 -12.80 1.00
CA ARG A 349 5.88 -12.39 0.94
C ARG A 349 4.99 -13.17 1.90
N LEU A 350 5.18 -14.49 2.01
CA LEU A 350 4.40 -15.31 2.96
C LEU A 350 4.77 -15.03 4.42
N ALA A 351 5.98 -14.52 4.69
CA ALA A 351 6.33 -14.02 6.02
C ALA A 351 5.52 -12.75 6.38
N LEU A 352 5.25 -11.87 5.41
CA LEU A 352 4.36 -10.71 5.62
C LEU A 352 2.90 -11.14 5.86
N TYR A 353 2.44 -12.22 5.21
CA TYR A 353 1.14 -12.82 5.52
C TYR A 353 1.07 -13.23 7.01
N ASN A 354 2.11 -13.91 7.49
CA ASN A 354 2.19 -14.27 8.90
C ASN A 354 2.24 -13.05 9.82
N GLU A 355 2.99 -12.00 9.47
CA GLU A 355 2.98 -10.71 10.21
C GLU A 355 1.58 -10.10 10.28
N ALA A 356 0.82 -10.13 9.19
CA ALA A 356 -0.52 -9.56 9.12
C ALA A 356 -1.56 -10.35 9.93
N ARG A 357 -1.45 -11.68 9.95
CA ARG A 357 -2.53 -12.56 10.43
C ARG A 357 -2.28 -13.19 11.80
N TYR A 358 -1.03 -13.51 12.11
CA TYR A 358 -0.70 -14.38 13.24
C TYR A 358 -1.26 -13.89 14.57
N GLU A 359 -0.98 -12.64 14.96
CA GLU A 359 -1.45 -12.09 16.24
C GLU A 359 -2.97 -12.04 16.30
N ARG A 360 -3.61 -11.63 15.20
CA ARG A 360 -5.06 -11.49 15.11
C ARG A 360 -5.80 -12.83 15.24
N ASP A 361 -5.32 -13.87 14.56
CA ASP A 361 -5.90 -15.21 14.67
C ASP A 361 -5.62 -15.85 16.04
N CYS A 362 -4.43 -15.62 16.61
CA CYS A 362 -4.10 -16.11 17.95
C CYS A 362 -5.03 -15.48 19.00
N LEU A 363 -5.30 -14.17 18.88
CA LEU A 363 -6.26 -13.47 19.73
C LEU A 363 -7.66 -14.04 19.54
N ALA A 364 -8.11 -14.25 18.29
CA ALA A 364 -9.42 -14.85 18.02
C ALA A 364 -9.54 -16.23 18.68
N GLN A 365 -8.53 -17.10 18.52
CA GLN A 365 -8.48 -18.42 19.15
C GLN A 365 -8.60 -18.32 20.67
N ALA A 366 -7.80 -17.46 21.30
CA ALA A 366 -7.82 -17.25 22.75
C ALA A 366 -9.18 -16.77 23.25
N TYR A 367 -9.81 -15.81 22.56
CA TYR A 367 -11.14 -15.34 22.93
C TYR A 367 -12.22 -16.42 22.76
N THR A 368 -12.14 -17.27 21.72
CA THR A 368 -13.11 -18.39 21.60
C THR A 368 -13.02 -19.39 22.76
N ARG A 369 -11.82 -19.63 23.30
CA ARG A 369 -11.62 -20.46 24.50
C ARG A 369 -12.27 -19.84 25.72
N LEU A 370 -12.05 -18.54 25.93
CA LEU A 370 -12.58 -17.82 27.08
C LEU A 370 -14.11 -17.77 27.08
N THR A 371 -14.73 -17.45 25.95
CA THR A 371 -16.19 -17.45 25.80
C THR A 371 -16.81 -18.85 25.93
N GLY A 372 -16.00 -19.89 25.66
CA GLY A 372 -16.39 -21.28 25.76
C GLY A 372 -16.43 -21.86 27.17
N GLN A 373 -15.86 -21.19 28.17
CA GLN A 373 -15.82 -21.66 29.56
C GLN A 373 -17.21 -21.64 30.21
N ASP A 374 -17.47 -22.64 31.05
CA ASP A 374 -18.72 -22.73 31.83
C ASP A 374 -18.70 -21.73 32.99
N GLY A 375 -19.81 -21.01 33.18
CA GLY A 375 -20.03 -20.14 34.35
C GLY A 375 -19.15 -18.88 34.41
N ILE A 376 -19.41 -17.88 33.55
CA ILE A 376 -18.91 -16.52 33.76
C ILE A 376 -19.38 -16.04 35.15
N LYS A 377 -18.50 -16.14 36.15
CA LYS A 377 -18.67 -15.44 37.42
C LYS A 377 -18.32 -13.97 37.16
N PRO A 378 -19.25 -13.01 37.36
CA PRO A 378 -18.99 -11.59 37.08
C PRO A 378 -17.88 -10.94 37.93
N SER A 379 -17.20 -11.70 38.79
CA SER A 379 -16.31 -11.16 39.80
C SER A 379 -15.22 -12.18 40.14
N GLU A 380 -14.08 -12.11 39.46
CA GLU A 380 -12.74 -12.41 40.00
C GLU A 380 -11.71 -12.39 38.85
N GLY A 381 -11.00 -11.27 38.73
CA GLY A 381 -9.94 -11.07 37.73
C GLY A 381 -10.04 -9.69 37.09
N ASP A 382 -8.90 -9.03 36.87
CA ASP A 382 -8.82 -7.73 36.20
C ASP A 382 -9.43 -7.81 34.78
N THR A 383 -10.72 -7.47 34.67
CA THR A 383 -11.52 -7.50 33.44
C THR A 383 -11.23 -6.33 32.49
N SER A 384 -10.25 -5.46 32.81
CA SER A 384 -9.91 -4.30 31.98
C SER A 384 -9.40 -4.68 30.58
N LYS A 385 -8.87 -5.91 30.40
CA LYS A 385 -8.46 -6.47 29.11
C LYS A 385 -9.45 -7.48 28.49
N LEU A 386 -10.50 -7.86 29.22
CA LEU A 386 -11.37 -9.01 28.92
C LEU A 386 -12.84 -8.63 28.99
N ASN A 387 -13.21 -7.59 28.25
CA ASN A 387 -14.59 -7.20 28.03
C ASN A 387 -15.03 -7.76 26.67
N LEU A 388 -16.13 -8.54 26.62
CA LEU A 388 -16.70 -9.05 25.35
C LEU A 388 -17.02 -7.90 24.38
N ASN A 389 -17.30 -6.70 24.89
CA ASN A 389 -17.45 -5.50 24.08
C ASN A 389 -16.15 -5.13 23.36
N ASN A 390 -14.98 -5.23 24.03
CA ASN A 390 -13.68 -4.97 23.41
C ASN A 390 -13.34 -6.03 22.33
N THR A 391 -13.90 -7.23 22.41
CA THR A 391 -13.67 -8.30 21.41
C THR A 391 -14.33 -7.93 20.07
N PHE A 392 -15.61 -7.54 20.08
CA PHE A 392 -16.27 -7.09 18.86
C PHE A 392 -15.70 -5.76 18.34
N GLU A 393 -15.34 -4.82 19.22
CA GLU A 393 -14.66 -3.57 18.85
C GLU A 393 -13.30 -3.80 18.16
N TYR A 394 -12.61 -4.91 18.45
CA TYR A 394 -11.34 -5.23 17.79
C TYR A 394 -11.54 -5.97 16.45
N PHE A 395 -12.45 -6.95 16.39
CA PHE A 395 -12.60 -7.77 15.19
C PHE A 395 -13.47 -7.14 14.12
N VAL A 396 -14.63 -6.58 14.49
CA VAL A 396 -15.69 -6.17 13.56
C VAL A 396 -15.32 -4.95 12.69
N PRO A 397 -14.67 -3.88 13.19
CA PRO A 397 -14.37 -2.71 12.36
C PRO A 397 -13.11 -2.88 11.48
N HIS A 398 -12.42 -4.03 11.56
CA HIS A 398 -11.22 -4.30 10.80
C HIS A 398 -11.53 -4.64 9.35
N ASP A 399 -10.77 -4.05 8.43
CA ASP A 399 -10.76 -4.43 7.02
C ASP A 399 -9.38 -5.01 6.67
N GLU A 400 -9.34 -6.33 6.50
CA GLU A 400 -8.10 -7.05 6.24
C GLU A 400 -7.45 -6.64 4.91
N VAL A 401 -8.24 -6.27 3.91
CA VAL A 401 -7.70 -5.84 2.62
C VAL A 401 -6.87 -4.57 2.81
N HIS A 402 -7.38 -3.60 3.55
CA HIS A 402 -6.63 -2.38 3.85
C HIS A 402 -5.43 -2.62 4.77
N ALA A 403 -5.58 -3.45 5.80
CA ALA A 403 -4.51 -3.75 6.76
C ALA A 403 -3.31 -4.44 6.09
N SER A 404 -3.57 -5.56 5.39
CA SER A 404 -2.53 -6.28 4.65
C SER A 404 -1.91 -5.43 3.53
N THR A 405 -2.70 -4.60 2.83
CA THR A 405 -2.17 -3.70 1.80
C THR A 405 -1.20 -2.67 2.40
N GLN A 406 -1.46 -2.16 3.59
CA GLN A 406 -0.57 -1.22 4.25
C GLN A 406 0.76 -1.88 4.68
N ILE A 407 0.72 -3.11 5.19
CA ILE A 407 1.92 -3.89 5.51
C ILE A 407 2.75 -4.10 4.24
N LEU A 408 2.11 -4.55 3.15
CA LEU A 408 2.75 -4.74 1.85
C LEU A 408 3.39 -3.44 1.33
N ARG A 409 2.67 -2.32 1.43
CA ARG A 409 3.13 -0.99 1.01
C ARG A 409 4.39 -0.57 1.77
N GLN A 410 4.39 -0.73 3.11
CA GLN A 410 5.56 -0.43 3.93
C GLN A 410 6.75 -1.31 3.60
N TYR A 411 6.52 -2.60 3.35
CA TYR A 411 7.54 -3.52 2.88
C TYR A 411 8.15 -3.06 1.55
N LEU A 412 7.32 -2.76 0.54
CA LEU A 412 7.79 -2.31 -0.76
C LEU A 412 8.60 -1.01 -0.67
N TRP A 413 8.19 -0.07 0.19
CA TRP A 413 8.97 1.14 0.44
C TRP A 413 10.35 0.85 1.03
N LYS A 414 10.46 -0.09 1.97
CA LYS A 414 11.75 -0.47 2.57
C LYS A 414 12.72 -1.10 1.57
N GLN A 415 12.21 -1.78 0.54
CA GLN A 415 13.03 -2.39 -0.51
C GLN A 415 13.71 -1.34 -1.41
N HIS A 416 13.14 -0.14 -1.50
CA HIS A 416 13.67 0.94 -2.35
C HIS A 416 14.43 1.99 -1.51
N LYS A 417 15.73 1.76 -1.27
CA LYS A 417 16.59 2.65 -0.46
C LYS A 417 16.73 4.09 -1.00
N SER A 418 16.43 4.31 -2.28
CA SER A 418 16.54 5.62 -2.92
C SER A 418 15.24 6.43 -2.90
N LEU A 419 14.20 5.98 -2.16
CA LEU A 419 12.95 6.71 -2.11
C LEU A 419 13.11 8.09 -1.45
N ARG A 420 12.58 9.10 -2.11
CA ARG A 420 12.49 10.47 -1.63
C ARG A 420 11.13 10.70 -0.96
N TRP A 421 11.18 11.25 0.25
CA TRP A 421 10.03 11.57 1.07
C TRP A 421 9.89 13.08 1.21
N ARG A 422 8.65 13.55 1.14
CA ARG A 422 8.24 14.95 1.33
C ARG A 422 6.94 14.97 2.12
N GLN A 423 6.61 16.10 2.73
CA GLN A 423 5.31 16.21 3.40
C GLN A 423 4.18 16.25 2.35
N PRO A 424 3.02 15.64 2.62
CA PRO A 424 2.66 14.81 3.77
C PRO A 424 3.15 13.35 3.66
N THR A 425 3.98 12.89 4.60
CA THR A 425 4.65 11.58 4.54
C THR A 425 3.72 10.37 4.68
N VAL A 426 2.51 10.55 5.23
CA VAL A 426 1.54 9.45 5.42
C VAL A 426 1.10 8.81 4.09
N PHE A 427 1.20 9.53 2.98
CA PHE A 427 0.83 9.05 1.65
C PHE A 427 1.95 8.32 0.91
N GLY A 428 3.14 8.21 1.51
CA GLY A 428 4.27 7.53 0.91
C GLY A 428 5.32 8.46 0.29
N PRO A 429 6.27 7.89 -0.47
CA PRO A 429 7.31 8.65 -1.16
C PRO A 429 6.69 9.52 -2.27
N MET A 430 7.18 10.77 -2.42
CA MET A 430 6.51 11.75 -3.28
C MET A 430 7.14 11.87 -4.68
N PRO A 431 6.37 11.71 -5.77
CA PRO A 431 6.85 11.88 -7.15
C PRO A 431 7.46 13.26 -7.43
N GLY A 432 8.59 13.33 -8.14
CA GLY A 432 9.26 14.59 -8.44
C GLY A 432 10.42 14.45 -9.43
N PRO A 433 11.18 15.53 -9.69
CA PRO A 433 12.25 15.54 -10.70
C PRO A 433 13.35 14.50 -10.46
N ARG A 434 13.57 14.08 -9.21
CA ARG A 434 14.54 13.04 -8.81
C ARG A 434 13.89 11.70 -8.47
N GLN A 435 12.57 11.59 -8.58
CA GLN A 435 11.78 10.39 -8.30
C GLN A 435 10.57 10.35 -9.25
N ILE A 436 10.83 10.00 -10.50
CA ILE A 436 9.79 9.97 -11.54
C ILE A 436 9.12 8.58 -11.50
N PRO A 437 7.80 8.49 -11.31
CA PRO A 437 7.07 7.24 -11.46
C PRO A 437 7.31 6.66 -12.86
N LYS A 438 7.46 5.34 -12.97
CA LYS A 438 7.78 4.69 -14.25
C LYS A 438 6.71 4.97 -15.29
N GLU A 439 5.46 5.03 -14.86
CA GLU A 439 4.27 5.31 -15.66
C GLU A 439 4.36 6.69 -16.33
N CYS A 440 5.02 7.65 -15.68
CA CYS A 440 5.27 8.98 -16.23
C CYS A 440 6.47 9.02 -17.20
N SER A 441 7.36 8.03 -17.15
CA SER A 441 8.57 7.99 -17.98
C SER A 441 8.38 7.34 -19.35
N GLN A 442 7.26 6.65 -19.58
CA GLN A 442 6.96 5.99 -20.85
C GLN A 442 6.31 6.97 -21.84
N GLY A 443 6.88 7.08 -23.05
CA GLY A 443 6.28 7.83 -24.17
C GLY A 443 6.42 9.35 -24.13
N SER A 444 7.21 9.93 -23.21
CA SER A 444 7.40 11.39 -23.16
C SER A 444 8.33 11.90 -24.26
N VAL A 445 7.94 12.99 -24.93
CA VAL A 445 8.85 13.83 -25.74
C VAL A 445 10.07 14.21 -24.87
N PRO A 446 11.31 14.21 -25.41
CA PRO A 446 12.47 14.60 -24.63
C PRO A 446 12.28 15.95 -23.93
N SER A 447 12.67 16.03 -22.67
CA SER A 447 12.74 17.28 -21.93
C SER A 447 13.67 18.25 -22.64
N SER A 448 13.39 19.55 -22.54
CA SER A 448 14.32 20.57 -22.98
C SER A 448 14.41 21.71 -21.98
N VAL A 449 15.60 22.31 -21.92
CA VAL A 449 15.90 23.46 -21.08
C VAL A 449 16.55 24.52 -21.95
N THR A 450 15.95 25.70 -22.03
CA THR A 450 16.58 26.86 -22.67
C THR A 450 17.06 27.82 -21.59
N THR A 451 18.36 28.07 -21.53
CA THR A 451 19.02 28.91 -20.53
C THR A 451 19.55 30.18 -21.18
N ALA A 452 19.08 31.33 -20.71
CA ALA A 452 19.63 32.65 -21.02
C ALA A 452 20.43 33.13 -19.82
N THR A 453 21.70 33.48 -20.00
CA THR A 453 22.58 33.94 -18.92
C THR A 453 23.16 35.30 -19.28
N MET A 454 23.18 36.22 -18.32
CA MET A 454 23.93 37.48 -18.39
C MET A 454 24.87 37.57 -17.20
N ARG A 455 26.17 37.48 -17.45
CA ARG A 455 27.25 37.63 -16.47
C ARG A 455 27.76 39.06 -16.50
N LEU A 456 27.95 39.68 -15.34
CA LEU A 456 28.29 41.09 -15.22
C LEU A 456 29.15 41.39 -14.00
N LYS A 457 29.92 42.47 -14.07
CA LYS A 457 30.74 43.01 -12.98
C LYS A 457 29.90 43.91 -12.07
N THR A 458 30.07 43.74 -10.76
CA THR A 458 29.37 44.53 -9.73
C THR A 458 30.24 44.71 -8.48
N SER A 459 29.71 45.36 -7.45
CA SER A 459 30.38 45.63 -6.17
C SER A 459 30.59 44.34 -5.37
N ALA A 460 31.85 43.96 -5.13
CA ALA A 460 32.18 42.80 -4.31
C ALA A 460 31.66 42.97 -2.88
N THR A 461 31.74 44.18 -2.31
CA THR A 461 31.25 44.48 -0.95
C THR A 461 29.75 44.24 -0.80
N LEU A 462 28.94 44.64 -1.80
CA LEU A 462 27.49 44.41 -1.74
C LEU A 462 27.14 42.93 -1.88
N LEU A 463 27.84 42.21 -2.76
CA LEU A 463 27.66 40.77 -2.91
C LEU A 463 28.08 39.99 -1.65
N GLN A 464 29.15 40.41 -0.97
CA GLN A 464 29.59 39.77 0.27
C GLN A 464 28.53 39.85 1.37
N ASN A 465 27.74 40.92 1.40
CA ASN A 465 26.62 41.07 2.34
C ASN A 465 25.42 40.16 2.03
N LEU A 466 25.44 39.43 0.91
CA LEU A 466 24.43 38.42 0.56
C LEU A 466 24.85 37.00 0.95
N PHE A 467 26.09 36.80 1.43
CA PHE A 467 26.51 35.52 1.96
C PHE A 467 25.79 35.19 3.28
N PRO A 468 25.43 33.90 3.49
CA PRO A 468 24.57 33.51 4.60
C PRO A 468 25.32 33.48 5.94
N ASN A 469 26.62 33.24 5.92
CA ASN A 469 27.47 33.13 7.12
C ASN A 469 28.95 33.34 6.79
N GLU A 470 29.81 33.33 7.83
CA GLU A 470 31.25 33.62 7.72
C GLU A 470 32.06 32.54 6.99
N ALA A 471 31.50 31.35 6.73
CA ALA A 471 32.18 30.32 5.96
C ALA A 471 32.36 30.70 4.48
N TYR A 472 31.54 31.63 3.98
CA TYR A 472 31.55 32.10 2.61
C TYR A 472 32.44 33.34 2.45
N SER A 473 33.29 33.31 1.44
CA SER A 473 34.15 34.43 1.05
C SER A 473 34.43 34.40 -0.44
N PHE A 474 34.92 35.48 -1.02
CA PHE A 474 35.51 35.40 -2.35
C PHE A 474 36.87 34.70 -2.29
N SER A 475 37.23 33.94 -3.33
CA SER A 475 38.55 33.30 -3.42
C SER A 475 39.67 34.33 -3.54
N ARG A 476 39.39 35.48 -4.17
CA ARG A 476 40.33 36.58 -4.39
C ARG A 476 39.81 37.88 -3.77
N GLY A 477 40.70 38.69 -3.20
CA GLY A 477 40.35 40.01 -2.66
C GLY A 477 40.29 41.07 -3.75
N ALA A 478 39.11 41.63 -4.01
CA ALA A 478 38.89 42.71 -4.97
C ALA A 478 37.68 43.58 -4.57
N SER A 479 37.60 44.81 -5.08
CA SER A 479 36.42 45.68 -4.92
C SER A 479 35.33 45.41 -5.97
N ILE A 480 35.68 44.71 -7.04
CA ILE A 480 34.79 44.29 -8.12
C ILE A 480 34.74 42.76 -8.14
N ALA A 481 33.53 42.21 -8.23
CA ALA A 481 33.29 40.78 -8.39
C ALA A 481 32.26 40.54 -9.51
N GLU A 482 32.02 39.28 -9.83
CA GLU A 482 31.10 38.89 -10.90
C GLU A 482 29.85 38.22 -10.35
N MET A 483 28.71 38.55 -10.96
CA MET A 483 27.44 37.88 -10.74
C MET A 483 26.79 37.53 -12.07
N SER A 484 25.80 36.65 -12.07
CA SER A 484 24.96 36.44 -13.25
C SER A 484 23.49 36.35 -12.90
N PHE A 485 22.67 36.92 -13.78
CA PHE A 485 21.26 36.59 -13.86
C PHE A 485 21.07 35.48 -14.90
N SER A 486 20.31 34.46 -14.54
CA SER A 486 19.99 33.34 -15.42
C SER A 486 18.49 33.12 -15.50
N VAL A 487 17.94 33.11 -16.71
CA VAL A 487 16.55 32.73 -17.01
C VAL A 487 16.55 31.36 -17.65
N GLN A 488 15.73 30.44 -17.15
CA GLN A 488 15.63 29.09 -17.68
C GLN A 488 14.18 28.72 -17.98
N GLU A 489 13.94 28.18 -19.17
CA GLU A 489 12.65 27.69 -19.65
C GLU A 489 12.70 26.17 -19.75
N PHE A 490 11.96 25.48 -18.87
CA PHE A 490 11.85 24.03 -18.84
C PHE A 490 10.59 23.59 -19.60
N ARG A 491 10.73 22.58 -20.48
CA ARG A 491 9.62 22.02 -21.27
C ARG A 491 9.65 20.49 -21.26
N ASN A 492 8.48 19.88 -21.48
CA ASN A 492 8.29 18.42 -21.61
C ASN A 492 8.80 17.62 -20.40
N LEU A 493 8.52 18.08 -19.18
CA LEU A 493 8.94 17.42 -17.96
C LEU A 493 7.95 16.29 -17.59
N ALA A 494 8.43 15.05 -17.66
CA ALA A 494 7.63 13.85 -17.34
C ALA A 494 6.97 13.89 -15.96
N TRP A 495 7.69 14.38 -14.94
CA TRP A 495 7.18 14.50 -13.57
C TRP A 495 6.12 15.61 -13.39
N LEU A 496 5.92 16.44 -14.41
CA LEU A 496 4.85 17.44 -14.52
C LEU A 496 3.85 17.09 -15.63
N GLY A 497 3.75 15.81 -16.01
CA GLY A 497 2.80 15.34 -17.04
C GLY A 497 3.06 15.91 -18.44
N GLY A 498 4.33 16.20 -18.77
CA GLY A 498 4.71 16.84 -20.03
C GLY A 498 4.65 18.37 -20.02
N GLY A 499 4.29 18.98 -18.88
CA GLY A 499 4.34 20.41 -18.68
C GLY A 499 5.76 20.97 -18.55
N GLY A 500 5.84 22.22 -18.09
CA GLY A 500 7.09 22.96 -17.95
C GLY A 500 6.93 24.12 -16.97
N TYR A 501 8.04 24.77 -16.63
CA TYR A 501 8.07 25.93 -15.75
C TYR A 501 9.26 26.82 -16.11
N ASN A 502 9.24 28.06 -15.65
CA ASN A 502 10.31 29.02 -15.87
C ASN A 502 11.01 29.37 -14.55
N ARG A 503 12.28 29.74 -14.65
CA ARG A 503 13.12 30.10 -13.51
C ARG A 503 13.91 31.36 -13.81
N PHE A 504 14.08 32.22 -12.80
CA PHE A 504 14.99 33.37 -12.80
C PHE A 504 15.88 33.30 -11.55
N SER A 505 17.20 33.24 -11.70
CA SER A 505 18.14 33.08 -10.59
C SER A 505 19.26 34.11 -10.62
N LEU A 506 19.70 34.50 -9.42
CA LEU A 506 20.92 35.26 -9.21
C LEU A 506 22.02 34.29 -8.74
N TYR A 507 23.20 34.39 -9.33
CA TYR A 507 24.40 33.64 -8.93
C TYR A 507 25.56 34.59 -8.66
N ILE A 508 26.30 34.33 -7.59
CA ILE A 508 27.54 35.01 -7.20
C ILE A 508 28.71 34.08 -7.53
N HIS A 509 29.65 34.55 -8.34
CA HIS A 509 30.80 33.78 -8.84
C HIS A 509 32.03 33.93 -7.95
N ASP A 510 33.04 33.08 -8.16
CA ASP A 510 34.32 33.04 -7.43
C ASP A 510 34.17 32.91 -5.90
N VAL A 511 33.29 32.02 -5.45
CA VAL A 511 32.98 31.81 -4.04
C VAL A 511 33.80 30.65 -3.47
N ARG A 512 34.48 30.94 -2.36
CA ARG A 512 35.17 29.98 -1.49
C ARG A 512 34.35 29.74 -0.23
N TYR A 513 34.00 28.49 0.01
CA TYR A 513 33.44 27.99 1.27
C TYR A 513 34.53 27.34 2.12
N THR A 514 34.61 27.71 3.40
CA THR A 514 35.55 27.13 4.36
C THR A 514 34.81 26.19 5.32
N LYS A 515 35.13 24.91 5.25
CA LYS A 515 34.55 23.88 6.14
C LYS A 515 35.13 23.98 7.55
N GLN A 516 34.47 23.33 8.51
CA GLN A 516 34.93 23.26 9.91
C GLN A 516 36.33 22.67 10.08
N ASP A 517 36.74 21.75 9.19
CA ASP A 517 38.09 21.16 9.21
C ASP A 517 39.17 22.06 8.59
N GLY A 518 38.80 23.26 8.12
CA GLY A 518 39.67 24.23 7.45
C GLY A 518 39.86 23.97 5.96
N THR A 519 39.29 22.89 5.40
CA THR A 519 39.35 22.63 3.95
C THR A 519 38.40 23.54 3.18
N HIS A 520 38.69 23.73 1.90
CA HIS A 520 37.94 24.66 1.04
C HIS A 520 37.15 23.94 -0.06
N THR A 521 35.97 24.46 -0.34
CA THR A 521 35.18 24.14 -1.53
C THR A 521 35.02 25.42 -2.36
N TYR A 522 35.16 25.31 -3.67
CA TYR A 522 35.09 26.44 -4.60
C TYR A 522 33.92 26.26 -5.56
N GLY A 523 33.20 27.34 -5.84
CA GLY A 523 31.98 27.30 -6.66
C GLY A 523 31.33 28.66 -6.81
N TYR A 524 30.07 28.64 -7.20
CA TYR A 524 29.19 29.81 -7.23
C TYR A 524 28.07 29.64 -6.22
N TYR A 525 27.61 30.74 -5.63
CA TYR A 525 26.55 30.76 -4.62
C TYR A 525 25.25 31.29 -5.20
N CYS A 526 24.12 30.64 -4.90
CA CYS A 526 22.79 31.12 -5.29
C CYS A 526 22.04 31.68 -4.08
N PRO A 527 21.98 33.02 -3.89
CA PRO A 527 21.23 33.62 -2.80
C PRO A 527 19.71 33.54 -3.00
N VAL A 528 19.22 33.55 -4.24
CA VAL A 528 17.78 33.55 -4.53
C VAL A 528 17.46 33.03 -5.93
N THR A 529 16.37 32.28 -6.01
CA THR A 529 15.73 31.82 -7.23
C THR A 529 14.24 32.15 -7.20
N PHE A 530 13.70 32.59 -8.32
CA PHE A 530 12.27 32.74 -8.55
C PHE A 530 11.80 31.71 -9.58
N GLU A 531 10.67 31.06 -9.33
CA GLU A 531 10.03 30.10 -10.25
C GLU A 531 8.52 30.38 -10.33
N ASP A 532 7.90 29.99 -11.45
CA ASP A 532 6.46 30.17 -11.70
C ASP A 532 5.63 28.90 -11.41
N SER A 533 6.26 27.83 -10.91
CA SER A 533 5.61 26.56 -10.55
C SER A 533 5.79 26.21 -9.08
N VAL A 534 4.67 26.02 -8.38
CA VAL A 534 4.65 25.62 -6.96
C VAL A 534 5.35 24.27 -6.75
N ASP A 535 5.11 23.28 -7.61
CA ASP A 535 5.73 21.96 -7.50
C ASP A 535 7.26 22.04 -7.58
N SER A 536 7.78 22.87 -8.49
CA SER A 536 9.23 23.10 -8.66
C SER A 536 9.87 23.81 -7.46
N ILE A 537 9.12 24.71 -6.81
CA ILE A 537 9.52 25.40 -5.58
C ILE A 537 9.61 24.40 -4.42
N ILE A 538 8.54 23.64 -4.19
CA ILE A 538 8.45 22.69 -3.07
C ILE A 538 9.56 21.64 -3.17
N THR A 539 9.71 20.97 -4.33
CA THR A 539 10.75 19.95 -4.49
C THR A 539 12.15 20.53 -4.31
N GLY A 540 12.44 21.72 -4.83
CA GLY A 540 13.76 22.34 -4.70
C GLY A 540 14.10 22.72 -3.26
N ARG A 541 13.13 23.27 -2.51
CA ARG A 541 13.32 23.66 -1.11
C ARG A 541 13.48 22.44 -0.20
N GLU A 542 12.59 21.47 -0.31
CA GLU A 542 12.56 20.32 0.62
C GLU A 542 13.70 19.32 0.36
N GLU A 543 14.08 19.11 -0.90
CA GLU A 543 15.08 18.10 -1.25
C GLU A 543 16.50 18.67 -1.28
N LEU A 544 16.70 19.88 -1.82
CA LEU A 544 18.04 20.46 -2.05
C LEU A 544 18.35 21.70 -1.19
N GLY A 545 17.36 22.26 -0.48
CA GLY A 545 17.56 23.49 0.29
C GLY A 545 17.68 24.75 -0.56
N TRP A 546 17.13 24.73 -1.78
CA TRP A 546 17.29 25.81 -2.74
C TRP A 546 16.43 27.04 -2.34
N PRO A 547 16.91 28.31 -2.37
CA PRO A 547 16.19 29.46 -1.84
C PRO A 547 15.18 29.99 -2.87
N LYS A 548 14.12 29.22 -3.07
CA LYS A 548 13.12 29.44 -4.11
C LYS A 548 11.91 30.21 -3.62
N LEU A 549 11.48 31.17 -4.44
CA LEU A 549 10.30 32.00 -4.25
C LEU A 549 9.43 31.99 -5.50
N TYR A 550 8.17 32.38 -5.35
CA TYR A 550 7.26 32.48 -6.48
C TYR A 550 7.38 33.82 -7.19
N SER A 551 7.41 33.81 -8.52
CA SER A 551 7.07 34.94 -9.38
C SER A 551 6.57 34.41 -10.73
N GLU A 552 5.63 35.10 -11.36
CA GLU A 552 5.32 34.86 -12.77
C GLU A 552 6.52 35.27 -13.62
N ILE A 553 6.91 34.40 -14.56
CA ILE A 553 8.03 34.64 -15.47
C ILE A 553 7.52 34.42 -16.89
N ASP A 554 7.25 35.52 -17.59
CA ASP A 554 6.79 35.51 -18.97
C ASP A 554 7.98 35.67 -19.91
N ILE A 555 8.25 34.65 -20.73
CA ILE A 555 9.35 34.62 -21.69
C ILE A 555 8.77 34.82 -23.09
N GLN A 556 9.17 35.91 -23.73
CA GLN A 556 8.80 36.27 -25.09
C GLN A 556 10.02 36.18 -26.00
N ARG A 557 9.80 35.74 -27.25
CA ARG A 557 10.82 35.70 -28.30
C ARG A 557 10.31 36.47 -29.51
N PRO A 558 10.41 37.82 -29.51
CA PRO A 558 9.87 38.64 -30.60
C PRO A 558 10.50 38.30 -31.97
N SER A 559 11.74 37.80 -31.96
CA SER A 559 12.45 37.31 -33.14
C SER A 559 13.41 36.17 -32.77
N LYS A 560 14.08 35.58 -33.76
CA LYS A 560 15.18 34.61 -33.50
C LYS A 560 16.40 35.26 -32.85
N GLU A 561 16.54 36.57 -32.98
CA GLU A 561 17.68 37.35 -32.49
C GLU A 561 17.36 38.05 -31.15
N SER A 562 16.17 37.83 -30.59
CA SER A 562 15.75 38.52 -29.36
C SER A 562 14.95 37.65 -28.39
N MET A 563 15.22 37.84 -27.10
CA MET A 563 14.48 37.27 -25.98
C MET A 563 14.20 38.38 -24.97
N GLU A 564 12.95 38.46 -24.52
CA GLU A 564 12.50 39.42 -23.51
C GLU A 564 11.75 38.67 -22.42
N VAL A 565 12.01 39.03 -21.17
CA VAL A 565 11.48 38.34 -20.01
C VAL A 565 10.90 39.36 -19.05
N SER A 566 9.65 39.14 -18.67
CA SER A 566 8.95 39.93 -17.65
C SER A 566 8.78 39.10 -16.39
N ILE A 567 9.18 39.65 -15.25
CA ILE A 567 9.07 38.98 -13.95
C ILE A 567 8.12 39.80 -13.08
N SER A 568 7.05 39.15 -12.62
CA SER A 568 6.02 39.79 -11.82
C SER A 568 5.59 38.96 -10.63
N TRP A 569 5.01 39.63 -9.64
CA TRP A 569 4.36 38.98 -8.52
C TRP A 569 2.90 39.40 -8.51
N ARG A 570 1.99 38.47 -8.82
CA ARG A 570 0.54 38.73 -8.91
C ARG A 570 0.23 39.90 -9.85
N GLY A 571 0.90 39.94 -11.00
CA GLY A 571 0.78 41.00 -12.01
C GLY A 571 1.57 42.28 -11.73
N ALA A 572 2.18 42.45 -10.55
CA ALA A 572 3.08 43.57 -10.27
C ALA A 572 4.47 43.27 -10.87
N LYS A 573 4.74 43.80 -12.07
CA LYS A 573 6.03 43.65 -12.75
C LYS A 573 7.15 44.36 -12.00
N TRP A 574 8.07 43.59 -11.45
CA TRP A 574 9.19 44.09 -10.64
C TRP A 574 10.55 43.91 -11.33
N ALA A 575 10.65 43.09 -12.38
CA ALA A 575 11.87 43.05 -13.20
C ALA A 575 11.62 42.79 -14.69
N SER A 576 12.57 43.23 -15.51
CA SER A 576 12.70 42.89 -16.93
C SER A 576 14.10 42.37 -17.20
N PHE A 577 14.24 41.36 -18.06
CA PHE A 577 15.51 40.87 -18.57
C PHE A 577 15.43 40.74 -20.09
N TRP A 578 16.48 41.07 -20.81
CA TRP A 578 16.47 40.97 -22.28
C TRP A 578 17.84 40.60 -22.84
N LEU A 579 17.81 39.87 -23.96
CA LEU A 579 18.93 39.62 -24.87
C LEU A 579 18.47 40.03 -26.28
N HIS A 580 19.19 40.95 -26.91
CA HIS A 580 18.94 41.41 -28.28
C HIS A 580 20.17 41.14 -29.15
N GLY A 581 20.01 41.11 -30.48
CA GLY A 581 21.11 40.83 -31.41
C GLY A 581 21.79 39.48 -31.20
N LEU A 582 21.04 38.44 -30.82
CA LEU A 582 21.55 37.08 -30.64
C LEU A 582 22.06 36.51 -31.96
N HIS A 583 23.28 36.00 -31.96
CA HIS A 583 23.93 35.37 -33.10
C HIS A 583 24.80 34.19 -32.66
N GLU A 584 25.11 33.26 -33.57
CA GLU A 584 25.96 32.12 -33.27
C GLU A 584 27.37 32.56 -32.83
N ALA A 585 27.91 31.91 -31.81
CA ALA A 585 29.28 32.15 -31.37
C ALA A 585 30.29 31.74 -32.46
N ASN A 586 31.19 32.65 -32.86
CA ASN A 586 32.26 32.35 -33.81
C ASN A 586 33.26 31.34 -33.20
N SER A 587 33.48 30.22 -33.90
CA SER A 587 34.38 29.13 -33.48
C SER A 587 35.87 29.53 -33.38
N GLU A 588 36.28 30.65 -33.97
CA GLU A 588 37.68 31.12 -33.99
C GLU A 588 38.12 31.90 -32.75
N ALA A 589 37.19 32.32 -31.87
CA ALA A 589 37.53 33.13 -30.69
C ALA A 589 37.96 32.33 -29.44
N LYS A 590 37.90 30.99 -29.47
CA LYS A 590 38.26 30.14 -28.30
C LYS A 590 39.76 30.07 -28.00
N ASN A 591 40.65 30.63 -28.84
CA ASN A 591 42.10 30.38 -28.76
C ASN A 591 43.02 31.61 -28.54
N THR A 592 42.49 32.78 -28.18
CA THR A 592 43.34 33.95 -27.91
C THR A 592 42.97 34.62 -26.60
N LEU A 593 43.48 34.08 -25.49
CA LEU A 593 43.79 34.76 -24.23
C LEU A 593 44.60 33.76 -23.36
N THR A 594 45.86 33.53 -23.70
CA THR A 594 46.85 32.90 -22.81
C THR A 594 47.88 33.94 -22.39
N ASP A 595 47.43 34.93 -21.62
CA ASP A 595 48.31 35.72 -20.77
C ASP A 595 48.20 35.16 -19.35
N GLY A 596 49.10 34.23 -19.00
CA GLY A 596 49.64 33.88 -17.67
C GLY A 596 48.80 33.85 -16.38
N HIS A 597 47.49 34.11 -16.40
CA HIS A 597 46.58 34.08 -15.26
C HIS A 597 45.56 32.99 -15.49
N GLU A 598 45.54 31.99 -14.60
CA GLU A 598 44.49 30.96 -14.57
C GLU A 598 43.11 31.61 -14.51
N ASP A 599 42.28 31.30 -15.52
CA ASP A 599 40.88 31.73 -15.63
C ASP A 599 40.11 31.28 -14.37
N PRO A 600 39.55 32.22 -13.57
CA PRO A 600 38.76 31.91 -12.37
C PRO A 600 37.64 30.89 -12.58
N SER A 601 37.12 30.77 -13.80
CA SER A 601 36.06 29.80 -14.16
C SER A 601 36.47 28.34 -13.93
N THR A 602 37.77 28.03 -13.95
CA THR A 602 38.32 26.68 -13.85
C THR A 602 38.32 26.10 -12.42
N MET A 603 38.10 26.92 -11.40
CA MET A 603 38.03 26.49 -9.99
C MET A 603 36.60 26.31 -9.46
N GLU A 604 35.58 26.78 -10.19
CA GLU A 604 34.19 26.65 -9.76
C GLU A 604 33.66 25.24 -10.00
N ASN A 605 33.68 24.41 -8.96
CA ASN A 605 33.42 22.98 -9.07
C ASN A 605 31.99 22.58 -8.71
N GLY A 606 31.11 23.54 -8.40
CA GLY A 606 29.71 23.27 -8.03
C GLY A 606 28.92 24.49 -7.60
N LEU A 607 27.66 24.26 -7.29
CA LEU A 607 26.71 25.22 -6.73
C LEU A 607 26.66 25.09 -5.21
N LEU A 608 26.84 26.21 -4.52
CA LEU A 608 26.67 26.35 -3.08
C LEU A 608 25.28 26.90 -2.76
N LEU A 609 24.59 26.29 -1.81
CA LEU A 609 23.29 26.69 -1.29
C LEU A 609 23.30 26.74 0.23
N HIS A 610 22.40 27.54 0.81
CA HIS A 610 22.19 27.61 2.25
C HIS A 610 20.76 27.20 2.58
N ARG A 611 20.61 26.15 3.39
CA ARG A 611 19.31 25.64 3.82
C ARG A 611 18.98 26.16 5.21
N PHE A 612 17.80 26.75 5.33
CA PHE A 612 17.24 27.23 6.58
C PHE A 612 15.78 26.79 6.74
N MET A 613 15.44 26.16 7.87
CA MET A 613 14.08 25.83 8.28
C MET A 613 13.81 26.44 9.65
N PRO A 614 12.83 27.36 9.78
CA PRO A 614 12.54 28.03 11.05
C PRO A 614 12.05 27.02 12.10
N SER A 615 12.18 27.37 13.38
CA SER A 615 11.66 26.52 14.45
C SER A 615 10.15 26.39 14.39
N SER A 616 9.66 25.17 14.56
CA SER A 616 8.25 24.88 14.87
C SER A 616 7.95 24.94 16.38
N SER A 617 8.98 25.13 17.23
CA SER A 617 8.86 25.29 18.68
C SER A 617 8.40 26.71 19.07
N GLN A 618 8.29 27.02 20.37
CA GLN A 618 7.76 28.29 20.89
C GLN A 618 8.25 29.51 20.06
N ILE A 619 7.32 30.42 19.75
CA ILE A 619 7.42 31.60 18.84
C ILE A 619 8.71 32.44 19.02
N SER A 620 9.39 32.31 20.16
CA SER A 620 10.57 33.10 20.55
C SER A 620 11.92 32.37 20.44
N SER A 621 11.99 31.11 20.02
CA SER A 621 13.29 30.43 19.86
C SER A 621 13.95 30.89 18.54
N PRO A 622 15.15 31.49 18.59
CA PRO A 622 15.88 31.86 17.38
C PRO A 622 16.55 30.64 16.70
N GLU A 623 16.55 29.47 17.35
CA GLU A 623 17.22 28.27 16.83
C GLU A 623 16.38 27.58 15.76
N PRO A 624 16.88 27.39 14.53
CA PRO A 624 16.16 26.73 13.46
C PRO A 624 16.01 25.22 13.69
N ASP A 625 14.94 24.62 13.17
CA ASP A 625 14.79 23.16 13.16
C ASP A 625 15.82 22.49 12.23
N ALA A 626 16.31 23.22 11.22
CA ALA A 626 17.45 22.82 10.41
C ALA A 626 18.16 24.03 9.79
N GLU A 627 19.49 24.11 9.95
CA GLU A 627 20.34 25.07 9.26
C GLU A 627 21.66 24.42 8.86
N TYR A 628 21.99 24.43 7.57
CA TYR A 628 23.24 23.91 7.03
C TYR A 628 23.44 24.29 5.57
N ASP A 629 24.70 24.24 5.14
CA ASP A 629 25.07 24.53 3.75
C ASP A 629 25.06 23.23 2.91
N VAL A 630 24.75 23.38 1.63
CA VAL A 630 24.65 22.28 0.67
C VAL A 630 25.55 22.57 -0.52
N PHE A 631 26.29 21.56 -0.96
CA PHE A 631 27.06 21.59 -2.19
C PHE A 631 26.45 20.65 -3.23
N ILE A 632 26.24 21.17 -4.43
CA ILE A 632 25.81 20.42 -5.60
C ILE A 632 26.98 20.42 -6.59
N PRO A 633 27.69 19.29 -6.76
CA PRO A 633 28.86 19.24 -7.63
C PRO A 633 28.50 19.44 -9.11
N LYS A 634 29.36 20.12 -9.87
CA LYS A 634 29.28 20.11 -11.34
C LYS A 634 29.51 18.68 -11.84
N PRO A 635 28.78 18.21 -12.88
CA PRO A 635 29.07 16.93 -13.52
C PRO A 635 30.52 16.92 -14.02
N SER A 636 31.24 15.81 -13.81
CA SER A 636 32.62 15.67 -14.30
C SER A 636 32.63 15.56 -15.83
N GLY A 637 32.81 16.70 -16.50
CA GLY A 637 32.86 16.80 -17.96
C GLY A 637 32.41 18.18 -18.49
N GLY A 638 33.19 19.23 -18.21
CA GLY A 638 33.36 20.44 -19.04
C GLY A 638 32.18 21.29 -19.51
N ASP A 639 30.94 20.95 -19.21
CA ASP A 639 29.76 21.67 -19.69
C ASP A 639 28.92 22.13 -18.48
N GLU A 640 28.55 23.41 -18.43
CA GLU A 640 27.74 24.02 -17.37
C GLU A 640 26.27 23.52 -17.35
N SER A 641 26.03 22.33 -17.89
CA SER A 641 24.72 21.77 -18.15
C SER A 641 24.62 20.34 -17.63
N GLU A 642 23.77 20.19 -16.60
CA GLU A 642 22.93 19.05 -16.28
C GLU A 642 23.26 17.69 -16.94
N GLY A 643 23.79 16.76 -16.13
CA GLY A 643 23.51 15.31 -16.23
C GLY A 643 24.23 14.49 -17.30
N HIS A 644 24.69 13.29 -16.91
CA HIS A 644 25.30 12.29 -17.79
C HIS A 644 24.48 12.01 -19.06
N ALA A 645 25.05 12.36 -20.23
CA ALA A 645 24.73 11.68 -21.47
C ALA A 645 25.09 10.19 -21.35
N SER A 646 24.13 9.31 -21.64
CA SER A 646 24.46 7.95 -22.09
C SER A 646 25.33 8.09 -23.33
N LYS A 647 26.43 7.32 -23.40
CA LYS A 647 27.45 7.35 -24.46
C LYS A 647 26.95 7.07 -25.89
N ASP A 648 25.65 6.97 -26.13
CA ASP A 648 25.06 6.52 -27.39
C ASP A 648 24.30 7.59 -28.19
N ASP A 649 24.31 8.87 -27.79
CA ASP A 649 23.65 9.92 -28.58
C ASP A 649 24.67 10.85 -29.28
N THR A 650 24.91 10.57 -30.56
CA THR A 650 25.73 11.38 -31.48
C THR A 650 25.01 12.68 -31.90
N THR A 651 24.52 13.46 -30.95
CA THR A 651 23.90 14.76 -31.23
C THR A 651 24.93 15.86 -31.09
N SER A 652 25.07 16.66 -32.15
CA SER A 652 25.90 17.86 -32.22
C SER A 652 25.66 18.77 -31.02
N ASP A 653 26.73 19.34 -30.42
CA ASP A 653 26.62 20.36 -29.38
C ASP A 653 25.57 21.41 -29.78
N PRO A 654 24.63 21.76 -28.89
CA PRO A 654 23.61 22.75 -29.22
C PRO A 654 24.26 24.09 -29.54
N ALA A 655 23.82 24.73 -30.62
CA ALA A 655 24.31 26.04 -31.02
C ALA A 655 24.08 27.07 -29.92
N GLU A 656 25.17 27.56 -29.32
CA GLU A 656 25.14 28.65 -28.35
C GLU A 656 25.03 29.99 -29.10
N LEU A 657 24.01 30.76 -28.75
CA LEU A 657 23.84 32.12 -29.24
C LEU A 657 24.41 33.10 -28.22
N VAL A 658 25.10 34.14 -28.68
CA VAL A 658 25.70 35.18 -27.85
C VAL A 658 25.14 36.55 -28.20
N SER A 659 25.18 37.47 -27.24
CA SER A 659 24.71 38.85 -27.40
C SER A 659 25.67 39.84 -26.76
N LYS A 660 25.74 41.04 -27.34
CA LYS A 660 26.36 42.23 -26.73
C LYS A 660 25.33 43.24 -26.23
N GLU A 661 24.07 43.06 -26.60
CA GLU A 661 22.94 43.92 -26.26
C GLU A 661 22.05 43.18 -25.27
N ALA A 662 22.45 43.21 -24.01
CA ALA A 662 21.76 42.53 -22.92
C ALA A 662 21.48 43.49 -21.77
N GLY A 663 20.48 43.18 -20.96
CA GLY A 663 20.25 43.96 -19.75
C GLY A 663 19.22 43.35 -18.82
N VAL A 664 19.24 43.89 -17.60
CA VAL A 664 18.26 43.59 -16.55
C VAL A 664 17.89 44.89 -15.85
N GLN A 665 16.60 45.07 -15.60
CA GLN A 665 16.07 46.20 -14.86
C GLN A 665 15.23 45.66 -13.71
N VAL A 666 15.50 46.14 -12.50
CA VAL A 666 14.75 45.80 -11.28
C VAL A 666 14.07 47.06 -10.77
N LEU A 667 12.78 46.95 -10.44
CA LEU A 667 11.93 48.03 -9.98
C LEU A 667 11.54 47.80 -8.52
N THR A 668 11.89 48.75 -7.65
CA THR A 668 11.44 48.76 -6.25
C THR A 668 10.01 49.27 -6.19
N LEU A 669 9.06 48.38 -5.91
CA LEU A 669 7.62 48.71 -5.93
C LEU A 669 7.01 48.95 -4.53
N GLY A 670 7.74 48.63 -3.46
CA GLY A 670 7.30 48.79 -2.08
C GLY A 670 6.42 47.64 -1.56
N TRP A 671 6.23 47.62 -0.24
CA TRP A 671 5.49 46.59 0.50
C TRP A 671 4.02 46.44 0.08
N GLU A 672 3.38 47.48 -0.46
CA GLU A 672 1.99 47.39 -0.93
C GLU A 672 1.85 46.49 -2.16
N LYS A 673 2.83 46.53 -3.07
CA LYS A 673 2.81 45.75 -4.31
C LYS A 673 3.55 44.41 -4.18
N LEU A 674 4.55 44.34 -3.31
CA LEU A 674 5.41 43.16 -3.12
C LEU A 674 5.51 42.71 -1.65
N PRO A 675 4.39 42.47 -0.94
CA PRO A 675 4.37 42.29 0.51
C PRO A 675 5.25 41.14 1.04
N THR A 676 5.52 40.12 0.23
CA THR A 676 6.30 38.94 0.65
C THR A 676 7.73 38.91 0.10
N ILE A 677 8.05 39.76 -0.88
CA ILE A 677 9.36 39.74 -1.56
C ILE A 677 10.01 41.12 -1.68
N ASN A 678 9.40 42.21 -1.20
CA ASN A 678 9.92 43.57 -1.31
C ASN A 678 11.36 43.69 -0.78
N HIS A 679 11.60 43.16 0.43
CA HIS A 679 12.92 43.14 1.06
C HIS A 679 13.99 42.39 0.26
N ILE A 680 13.61 41.49 -0.65
CA ILE A 680 14.55 40.79 -1.54
C ILE A 680 14.75 41.62 -2.81
N VAL A 681 13.67 42.09 -3.42
CA VAL A 681 13.71 42.90 -4.65
C VAL A 681 14.49 44.20 -4.44
N GLU A 682 14.32 44.87 -3.30
CA GLU A 682 15.11 46.05 -2.92
C GLU A 682 16.61 45.74 -2.85
N ARG A 683 16.98 44.62 -2.23
CA ARG A 683 18.39 44.20 -2.12
C ARG A 683 19.01 43.85 -3.47
N ILE A 684 18.24 43.27 -4.40
CA ILE A 684 18.72 43.03 -5.77
C ILE A 684 18.88 44.37 -6.52
N ALA A 685 17.93 45.30 -6.36
CA ALA A 685 17.96 46.61 -7.02
C ALA A 685 19.13 47.51 -6.59
N GLU A 686 19.71 47.27 -5.41
CA GLU A 686 20.91 47.98 -4.92
C GLU A 686 22.20 47.62 -5.69
N LEU A 687 22.23 46.50 -6.42
CA LEU A 687 23.43 46.00 -7.08
C LEU A 687 23.77 46.86 -8.32
N PRO A 688 24.89 47.60 -8.33
CA PRO A 688 25.25 48.40 -9.49
C PRO A 688 25.74 47.50 -10.63
N HIS A 689 25.31 47.76 -11.86
CA HIS A 689 25.81 47.05 -13.04
C HIS A 689 26.96 47.84 -13.65
N PHE A 690 28.20 47.37 -13.48
CA PHE A 690 29.38 48.08 -13.99
C PHE A 690 29.64 47.77 -15.46
N ASP A 691 29.78 46.48 -15.80
CA ASP A 691 30.07 46.01 -17.16
C ASP A 691 29.44 44.64 -17.39
N ILE A 692 28.98 44.37 -18.62
CA ILE A 692 28.55 43.03 -19.04
C ILE A 692 29.80 42.24 -19.45
N VAL A 693 30.01 41.08 -18.82
CA VAL A 693 31.12 40.15 -19.11
C VAL A 693 30.75 39.23 -20.27
N SER A 694 29.55 38.64 -20.20
CA SER A 694 29.03 37.78 -21.25
C SER A 694 27.50 37.73 -21.20
N ALA A 695 26.89 37.46 -22.36
CA ALA A 695 25.47 37.18 -22.44
C ALA A 695 25.23 36.09 -23.50
N SER A 696 24.54 35.02 -23.11
CA SER A 696 24.32 33.86 -24.00
C SER A 696 22.95 33.21 -23.81
N LEU A 697 22.56 32.42 -24.82
CA LEU A 697 21.36 31.61 -24.87
C LEU A 697 21.73 30.21 -25.40
N LYS A 698 21.49 29.18 -24.58
CA LYS A 698 21.75 27.77 -24.92
C LYS A 698 20.49 26.94 -24.71
N THR A 699 20.15 26.07 -25.66
CA THR A 699 19.06 25.10 -25.51
C THR A 699 19.62 23.68 -25.45
N GLN A 700 19.31 22.95 -24.39
CA GLN A 700 19.68 21.55 -24.23
C GLN A 700 18.43 20.67 -24.35
N VAL A 701 18.56 19.54 -25.04
CA VAL A 701 17.53 18.49 -25.14
C VAL A 701 18.03 17.26 -24.40
N GLY A 702 17.17 16.59 -23.63
CA GLY A 702 17.49 15.32 -22.98
C GLY A 702 18.17 15.42 -21.60
N GLY A 703 18.16 16.59 -20.95
CA GLY A 703 18.69 16.77 -19.60
C GLY A 703 17.78 16.18 -18.51
N ARG A 704 18.36 15.43 -17.57
CA ARG A 704 17.75 15.16 -16.26
C ARG A 704 18.12 16.30 -15.31
N GLY A 705 17.18 16.73 -14.48
CA GLY A 705 17.37 17.83 -13.53
C GLY A 705 18.52 17.61 -12.54
N PHE A 706 18.78 18.63 -11.72
CA PHE A 706 19.93 18.76 -10.80
C PHE A 706 20.46 17.46 -10.20
N PRO A 707 21.79 17.24 -10.24
CA PRO A 707 22.42 16.14 -9.51
C PRO A 707 22.15 16.27 -8.01
N ASP A 708 22.29 15.17 -7.30
CA ASP A 708 22.10 15.16 -5.85
C ASP A 708 23.10 16.12 -5.17
N GLY A 709 22.59 16.93 -4.25
CA GLY A 709 23.39 17.74 -3.34
C GLY A 709 23.68 17.00 -2.04
N TYR A 710 24.74 17.38 -1.36
CA TYR A 710 25.04 16.87 -0.02
C TYR A 710 25.36 18.01 0.94
N ARG A 711 25.06 17.78 2.23
CA ARG A 711 25.41 18.70 3.31
C ARG A 711 26.92 18.84 3.39
N ILE A 712 27.39 20.07 3.46
CA ILE A 712 28.77 20.39 3.82
C ILE A 712 28.77 20.96 5.25
N SER A 713 29.82 20.62 6.00
CA SER A 713 30.06 21.06 7.38
C SER A 713 31.54 21.33 7.56
#